data_AF-A0A0N5BKY2-F1
#
_entry.id   AF-A0A0N5BKY2-F1
#
_cell.length_a   1.000
_cell.length_b   1.000
_cell.length_c   1.000
_cell.angle_alpha   90.00
_cell.angle_beta   90.00
_cell.angle_gamma   90.00
#
_symmetry.space_group_name_H-M   'P 1'
#
loop_
_entity.id
_entity.type
_entity.pdbx_description
1 polymer ?
#
loop_
_entity_poly.entity_id
_entity_poly.type
_entity_poly.pdbx_seq_one_letter_code
_entity_poly.pdbx_strand_id
1 'polypeptide(L)'
;MTFILNFIKNTINLNILIFLFLTWINTVENSLILDEDAPKNGYSGRICGIGDMNKDGYTDIIVQNDDELTIRLQSETGIFSNQTTPKSLQIESSQASCLVGDFNGDTIPDIISVSEVDESVFRVVVFLFNDVNKFNFTTFTLTTYLFDEPIVADVNGDGIADIIGFKSDDPHELVCFTGGDKFGTEECTKLFKNNLIEDIDITRDRKNMKPKKYFPHIFADFDGDMRADFVFGMENEKQKLVLEMYVKNEQRNNWILHKHAIAKIPNNYDEKNLAAPVVSDFDADGHLDIAFPVCSDSGCKKIEKFLIWSNKNSNGMSKSELLSEGGEWNYITIDSKESELAVTGKEQDIIFRVGDFNLDGYPDLIAVAKINNGDHPIILENVECNGCENVTRKFEMKTTQRLIEPADMSGGKVMLTGFFDLKEDGNLDIVVEYMDKKNQQTKHDFIKCDDKGDTTFLKVQTHTNICQKDCPGRKARDFGSGIPWHGACVSYSMTDSWGSFKVSKKCQLSQTNQRTLQGPYVLFGLGRSPNFIDIIKFDGPFNYRHVGKAKSFELPQIVPNSRIVAVPPRESNNPWYIRLYLTPSRLILQSFIVLAIVCILLLFSAGLLHLRERQQDKREKNSQHQRFFFDAIYRVEDELGKGSFGVVLEVKDLITSKILAMKIAKKNNDEGRCLVLEKMILKEVRGSNHFVKIYVAGTHKIYNYIIFEKLGKNLQTIMFEKYCDKTFHPCVIAEIGCQLIEALKILHNTGYLHRDVKPDNMMVGLPPNDNKIYLIDFGMGRRFKNADGSLRKTKRTHLSFRGTRIFATDWALSNNEQQPWEDINCVLTSLAYMLNGTLPWWDSYNDNSKLIEQKRKFTNMNLFKRFRFNGRKFASYVFKSIRKYEIDYKYMIQCLKQEKEILDKKTFEAYWTWDLNWNEMLSNPYERKSINLSNTMSNNLSKTQSENLISNYLIEMK
;
A
#
# COMPACT_ATOMS: atom_id res chain seq x y z
N MET A 1 -3.68 2.87 21.46
CA MET A 1 -4.87 2.88 20.55
C MET A 1 -5.91 3.93 20.96
N THR A 2 -6.29 4.03 22.24
CA THR A 2 -7.30 4.98 22.78
C THR A 2 -6.93 6.46 22.63
N PHE A 3 -5.63 6.79 22.67
CA PHE A 3 -5.14 8.17 22.49
C PHE A 3 -5.18 8.63 21.02
N ILE A 4 -5.01 7.70 20.08
CA ILE A 4 -5.11 7.94 18.63
C ILE A 4 -6.59 8.13 18.24
N LEU A 5 -7.49 7.31 18.79
CA LEU A 5 -8.94 7.44 18.60
C LEU A 5 -9.49 8.79 19.11
N ASN A 6 -9.00 9.30 20.24
CA ASN A 6 -9.40 10.61 20.77
C ASN A 6 -8.81 11.80 19.99
N PHE A 7 -7.68 11.62 19.30
CA PHE A 7 -7.08 12.66 18.46
C PHE A 7 -7.82 12.76 17.10
N ILE A 8 -8.19 11.63 16.50
CA ILE A 8 -8.95 11.58 15.24
C ILE A 8 -10.34 12.22 15.42
N LYS A 9 -11.01 11.97 16.55
CA LYS A 9 -12.35 12.52 16.84
C LYS A 9 -12.42 14.05 16.97
N ASN A 10 -11.30 14.70 17.30
CA ASN A 10 -11.26 16.13 17.65
C ASN A 10 -10.60 17.02 16.60
N THR A 11 -9.99 16.48 15.54
CA THR A 11 -9.18 17.29 14.60
C THR A 11 -9.55 17.10 13.14
N ILE A 12 -10.16 15.98 12.76
CA ILE A 12 -10.53 15.72 11.36
C ILE A 12 -11.95 15.15 11.33
N ASN A 13 -12.82 15.82 10.60
CA ASN A 13 -14.23 15.44 10.47
C ASN A 13 -14.30 14.02 9.89
N LEU A 14 -14.76 13.04 10.70
CA LEU A 14 -14.76 11.61 10.35
C LEU A 14 -15.43 11.34 8.99
N ASN A 15 -16.41 12.17 8.63
CA ASN A 15 -17.11 12.15 7.36
C ASN A 15 -16.21 12.45 6.14
N ILE A 16 -15.16 13.28 6.29
CA ILE A 16 -14.23 13.60 5.21
C ILE A 16 -13.32 12.40 4.92
N LEU A 17 -12.90 11.68 5.96
CA LEU A 17 -12.05 10.50 5.82
C LEU A 17 -12.84 9.32 5.23
N ILE A 18 -14.09 9.14 5.66
CA ILE A 18 -15.02 8.17 5.06
C ILE A 18 -15.35 8.54 3.62
N PHE A 19 -15.56 9.82 3.32
CA PHE A 19 -15.81 10.29 1.95
C PHE A 19 -14.59 10.06 1.04
N LEU A 20 -13.38 10.38 1.51
CA LEU A 20 -12.15 10.10 0.75
C LEU A 20 -11.89 8.61 0.56
N PHE A 21 -12.22 7.78 1.56
CA PHE A 21 -12.09 6.32 1.47
C PHE A 21 -13.13 5.71 0.51
N LEU A 22 -14.38 6.21 0.53
CA LEU A 22 -15.44 5.80 -0.39
C LEU A 22 -15.21 6.31 -1.82
N THR A 23 -14.69 7.52 -2.00
CA THR A 23 -14.30 8.01 -3.33
C THR A 23 -13.07 7.28 -3.85
N TRP A 24 -12.14 6.86 -2.96
CA TRP A 24 -11.02 6.00 -3.32
C TRP A 24 -11.49 4.59 -3.72
N ILE A 25 -12.39 3.95 -2.97
CA ILE A 25 -12.99 2.66 -3.35
C ILE A 25 -13.72 2.80 -4.70
N ASN A 26 -14.53 3.83 -4.90
CA ASN A 26 -15.24 4.07 -6.17
C ASN A 26 -14.29 4.41 -7.34
N THR A 27 -13.14 5.04 -7.09
CA THR A 27 -12.15 5.31 -8.16
C THR A 27 -11.30 4.10 -8.45
N VAL A 28 -11.02 3.25 -7.46
CA VAL A 28 -10.32 1.97 -7.63
C VAL A 28 -11.22 0.97 -8.34
N GLU A 29 -12.48 0.82 -7.95
CA GLU A 29 -13.48 -0.02 -8.65
C GLU A 29 -13.69 0.45 -10.10
N ASN A 30 -13.80 1.76 -10.35
CA ASN A 30 -13.94 2.27 -11.72
C ASN A 30 -12.63 2.25 -12.54
N SER A 31 -11.46 2.07 -11.90
CA SER A 31 -10.18 1.90 -12.61
C SER A 31 -9.83 0.44 -12.90
N LEU A 32 -10.54 -0.51 -12.27
CA LEU A 32 -10.34 -1.96 -12.42
C LEU A 32 -11.30 -2.62 -13.41
N ILE A 33 -12.20 -1.85 -14.04
CA ILE A 33 -13.09 -2.33 -15.11
C ILE A 33 -12.63 -1.70 -16.43
N LEU A 34 -11.53 -2.23 -16.96
CA LEU A 34 -11.16 -2.12 -18.37
C LEU A 34 -10.89 -3.53 -18.88
N ASP A 35 -11.88 -4.40 -18.82
CA ASP A 35 -11.99 -5.50 -19.78
C ASP A 35 -13.10 -5.08 -20.74
N GLU A 36 -12.70 -4.49 -21.87
CA GLU A 36 -13.59 -4.43 -23.03
C GLU A 36 -13.89 -5.88 -23.43
N ASP A 37 -15.16 -6.26 -23.25
CA ASP A 37 -15.73 -7.57 -23.55
C ASP A 37 -15.21 -8.10 -24.91
N ALA A 38 -14.79 -9.37 -24.93
CA ALA A 38 -14.63 -10.14 -26.16
C ALA A 38 -15.90 -9.99 -27.04
N PRO A 39 -15.78 -10.05 -28.38
CA PRO A 39 -16.92 -9.82 -29.25
C PRO A 39 -18.09 -10.72 -28.90
N LYS A 40 -19.22 -10.11 -28.52
CA LYS A 40 -20.41 -10.76 -27.96
C LYS A 40 -21.06 -11.84 -28.84
N ASN A 41 -20.58 -12.05 -30.07
CA ASN A 41 -21.20 -12.90 -31.09
C ASN A 41 -20.28 -14.02 -31.64
N GLY A 42 -19.12 -14.25 -31.02
CA GLY A 42 -18.09 -15.15 -31.53
C GLY A 42 -17.56 -14.72 -32.91
N TYR A 43 -16.56 -15.45 -33.40
CA TYR A 43 -15.87 -15.17 -34.65
C TYR A 43 -16.34 -16.15 -35.75
N SER A 44 -16.70 -15.65 -36.94
CA SER A 44 -17.10 -16.53 -38.05
C SER A 44 -15.92 -17.32 -38.61
N GLY A 45 -16.15 -18.59 -38.96
CA GLY A 45 -15.22 -19.48 -39.64
C GLY A 45 -14.63 -20.56 -38.74
N ARG A 46 -14.00 -21.56 -39.35
CA ARG A 46 -13.25 -22.63 -38.67
C ARG A 46 -11.77 -22.26 -38.55
N ILE A 47 -11.10 -22.73 -37.51
CA ILE A 47 -9.66 -22.48 -37.37
C ILE A 47 -8.92 -23.48 -38.27
N CYS A 48 -8.06 -22.96 -39.13
CA CYS A 48 -7.27 -23.76 -40.08
C CYS A 48 -5.86 -24.03 -39.53
N GLY A 49 -5.25 -23.02 -38.91
CA GLY A 49 -3.93 -23.09 -38.27
C GLY A 49 -3.62 -21.83 -37.48
N ILE A 50 -2.51 -21.84 -36.76
CA ILE A 50 -2.09 -20.74 -35.87
C ILE A 50 -0.60 -20.38 -36.06
N GLY A 51 -0.19 -19.16 -35.74
CA GLY A 51 1.21 -18.72 -35.85
C GLY A 51 1.34 -17.21 -35.72
N ASP A 52 2.53 -16.70 -35.41
CA ASP A 52 2.79 -15.25 -35.36
C ASP A 52 3.08 -14.73 -36.78
N MET A 53 2.02 -14.31 -37.49
CA MET A 53 2.08 -14.02 -38.93
C MET A 53 2.70 -12.64 -39.20
N ASN A 54 2.50 -11.67 -38.30
CA ASN A 54 3.02 -10.32 -38.44
C ASN A 54 4.32 -10.07 -37.63
N LYS A 55 4.80 -11.08 -36.88
CA LYS A 55 6.00 -11.07 -36.03
C LYS A 55 5.92 -10.06 -34.88
N ASP A 56 4.74 -9.79 -34.34
CA ASP A 56 4.57 -8.87 -33.21
C ASP A 56 4.70 -9.55 -31.85
N GLY A 57 4.88 -10.87 -31.84
CA GLY A 57 5.04 -11.69 -30.66
C GLY A 57 3.73 -12.25 -30.12
N TYR A 58 2.57 -11.97 -30.73
CA TYR A 58 1.29 -12.58 -30.39
C TYR A 58 0.94 -13.70 -31.37
N THR A 59 0.36 -14.78 -30.87
CA THR A 59 -0.10 -15.87 -31.74
C THR A 59 -1.34 -15.43 -32.52
N ASP A 60 -1.23 -15.36 -33.84
CA ASP A 60 -2.35 -15.07 -34.75
C ASP A 60 -3.07 -16.37 -35.17
N ILE A 61 -4.27 -16.22 -35.74
CA ILE A 61 -5.08 -17.34 -36.21
C ILE A 61 -5.39 -17.22 -37.69
N ILE A 62 -5.33 -18.35 -38.39
CA ILE A 62 -5.75 -18.49 -39.80
C ILE A 62 -7.13 -19.12 -39.78
N VAL A 63 -8.11 -18.40 -40.33
CA VAL A 63 -9.52 -18.77 -40.30
C VAL A 63 -9.99 -19.07 -41.71
N GLN A 64 -10.61 -20.24 -41.87
CA GLN A 64 -11.27 -20.65 -43.10
C GLN A 64 -12.77 -20.35 -43.02
N ASN A 65 -13.29 -19.62 -44.02
CA ASN A 65 -14.72 -19.48 -44.30
C ASN A 65 -14.96 -20.06 -45.70
N ASP A 66 -15.64 -21.20 -45.79
CA ASP A 66 -15.89 -21.90 -47.06
C ASP A 66 -14.58 -22.15 -47.85
N ASP A 67 -14.43 -21.55 -49.03
CA ASP A 67 -13.27 -21.61 -49.93
C ASP A 67 -12.25 -20.48 -49.69
N GLU A 68 -12.40 -19.75 -48.59
CA GLU A 68 -11.64 -18.54 -48.30
C GLU A 68 -10.81 -18.67 -47.01
N LEU A 69 -9.50 -18.43 -47.08
CA LEU A 69 -8.65 -18.26 -45.89
C LEU A 69 -8.38 -16.78 -45.61
N THR A 70 -8.50 -16.42 -44.34
CA THR A 70 -8.25 -15.08 -43.80
C THR A 70 -7.30 -15.16 -42.60
N ILE A 71 -6.41 -14.19 -42.47
CA ILE A 71 -5.48 -14.08 -41.33
C ILE A 71 -6.09 -13.08 -40.35
N ARG A 72 -6.24 -13.46 -39.08
CA ARG A 72 -6.70 -12.57 -38.02
C ARG A 72 -5.60 -12.34 -37.01
N LEU A 73 -5.20 -11.08 -36.92
CA LEU A 73 -4.10 -10.65 -36.08
C LEU A 73 -4.59 -10.40 -34.65
N GLN A 74 -3.90 -10.97 -33.67
CA GLN A 74 -4.19 -10.75 -32.26
C GLN A 74 -3.63 -9.40 -31.80
N SER A 75 -4.39 -8.68 -30.97
CA SER A 75 -3.88 -7.50 -30.26
C SER A 75 -3.42 -7.87 -28.84
N GLU A 76 -2.67 -6.97 -28.19
CA GLU A 76 -2.26 -7.11 -26.77
C GLU A 76 -3.43 -7.34 -25.79
N THR A 77 -4.65 -6.94 -26.17
CA THR A 77 -5.87 -7.14 -25.36
C THR A 77 -6.53 -8.51 -25.56
N GLY A 78 -6.02 -9.33 -26.48
CA GLY A 78 -6.61 -10.61 -26.88
C GLY A 78 -7.77 -10.48 -27.87
N ILE A 79 -8.01 -9.28 -28.40
CA ILE A 79 -9.01 -9.06 -29.46
C ILE A 79 -8.35 -9.31 -30.81
N PHE A 80 -8.97 -10.16 -31.63
CA PHE A 80 -8.55 -10.40 -33.01
C PHE A 80 -9.12 -9.36 -33.97
N SER A 81 -8.33 -8.95 -34.96
CA SER A 81 -8.74 -7.97 -35.96
C SER A 81 -9.96 -8.44 -36.78
N ASN A 82 -10.94 -7.55 -36.93
CA ASN A 82 -12.18 -7.81 -37.70
C ASN A 82 -11.98 -7.75 -39.22
N GLN A 83 -10.77 -7.99 -39.76
CA GLN A 83 -10.45 -7.64 -41.16
C GLN A 83 -11.40 -8.29 -42.18
N THR A 84 -12.46 -7.56 -42.54
CA THR A 84 -13.20 -7.63 -43.80
C THR A 84 -12.45 -6.74 -44.80
N THR A 85 -11.38 -7.26 -45.39
CA THR A 85 -10.73 -6.64 -46.56
C THR A 85 -10.75 -7.63 -47.73
N PRO A 86 -10.85 -7.18 -48.99
CA PRO A 86 -11.14 -8.01 -50.16
C PRO A 86 -9.94 -8.87 -50.66
N LYS A 87 -9.05 -9.28 -49.75
CA LYS A 87 -7.80 -9.98 -50.06
C LYS A 87 -7.70 -11.25 -49.24
N SER A 88 -8.31 -12.29 -49.76
CA SER A 88 -8.33 -13.60 -49.15
C SER A 88 -7.54 -14.61 -49.96
N LEU A 89 -7.07 -15.68 -49.30
CA LEU A 89 -6.42 -16.78 -50.01
C LEU A 89 -7.51 -17.74 -50.46
N GLN A 90 -7.71 -17.82 -51.76
CA GLN A 90 -8.70 -18.72 -52.36
C GLN A 90 -8.15 -20.15 -52.36
N ILE A 91 -8.94 -21.08 -51.84
CA ILE A 91 -8.62 -22.51 -51.79
C ILE A 91 -9.72 -23.31 -52.49
N GLU A 92 -9.36 -24.29 -53.30
CA GLU A 92 -10.32 -25.10 -54.06
C GLU A 92 -10.92 -26.24 -53.20
N SER A 93 -11.21 -25.98 -51.92
CA SER A 93 -11.79 -26.96 -51.00
C SER A 93 -12.57 -26.29 -49.86
N SER A 94 -13.65 -26.94 -49.44
CA SER A 94 -14.47 -26.53 -48.28
C SER A 94 -13.86 -26.93 -46.94
N GLN A 95 -12.81 -27.75 -46.93
CA GLN A 95 -12.08 -28.17 -45.73
C GLN A 95 -10.58 -28.24 -46.02
N ALA A 96 -9.80 -27.43 -45.30
CA ALA A 96 -8.35 -27.45 -45.35
C ALA A 96 -7.74 -27.47 -43.94
N SER A 97 -6.54 -28.03 -43.85
CA SER A 97 -5.63 -27.90 -42.70
C SER A 97 -4.51 -26.94 -43.08
N CYS A 98 -4.14 -26.01 -42.19
CA CYS A 98 -3.12 -25.01 -42.49
C CYS A 98 -1.87 -25.22 -41.64
N LEU A 99 -0.71 -25.15 -42.28
CA LEU A 99 0.59 -25.21 -41.63
C LEU A 99 1.33 -23.88 -41.86
N VAL A 100 2.11 -23.44 -40.88
CA VAL A 100 2.86 -22.18 -40.93
C VAL A 100 4.36 -22.48 -40.81
N GLY A 101 5.19 -21.82 -41.61
CA GLY A 101 6.64 -21.99 -41.63
C GLY A 101 7.29 -20.95 -42.55
N ASP A 102 8.62 -20.92 -42.64
CA ASP A 102 9.32 -20.11 -43.65
C ASP A 102 9.94 -21.07 -44.67
N PHE A 103 9.36 -21.15 -45.86
CA PHE A 103 9.71 -22.15 -46.87
C PHE A 103 10.70 -21.64 -47.91
N ASN A 104 10.83 -20.32 -48.05
CA ASN A 104 11.74 -19.69 -49.00
C ASN A 104 13.01 -19.10 -48.34
N GLY A 105 13.06 -19.05 -47.00
CA GLY A 105 14.19 -18.55 -46.21
C GLY A 105 14.26 -17.03 -46.09
N ASP A 106 13.18 -16.30 -46.41
CA ASP A 106 13.14 -14.83 -46.37
C ASP A 106 12.81 -14.27 -44.97
N THR A 107 12.64 -15.16 -43.98
CA THR A 107 12.26 -14.92 -42.59
C THR A 107 10.81 -14.50 -42.38
N ILE A 108 9.95 -14.48 -43.40
CA ILE A 108 8.52 -14.17 -43.34
C ILE A 108 7.72 -15.47 -43.19
N PRO A 109 6.68 -15.51 -42.33
CA PRO A 109 5.84 -16.69 -42.20
C PRO A 109 5.00 -16.87 -43.47
N ASP A 110 5.16 -18.04 -44.07
CA ASP A 110 4.40 -18.56 -45.18
C ASP A 110 3.31 -19.51 -44.70
N ILE A 111 2.30 -19.75 -45.55
CA ILE A 111 1.17 -20.62 -45.22
C ILE A 111 1.11 -21.77 -46.22
N ILE A 112 0.96 -22.99 -45.72
CA ILE A 112 0.54 -24.14 -46.51
C ILE A 112 -0.93 -24.41 -46.23
N SER A 113 -1.69 -24.61 -47.30
CA SER A 113 -3.03 -25.20 -47.25
C SER A 113 -2.98 -26.63 -47.77
N VAL A 114 -3.51 -27.55 -46.97
CA VAL A 114 -3.63 -28.97 -47.31
C VAL A 114 -5.11 -29.30 -47.42
N SER A 115 -5.53 -29.78 -48.58
CA SER A 115 -6.92 -30.17 -48.82
C SER A 115 -7.02 -31.60 -49.34
N GLU A 116 -8.00 -32.33 -48.82
CA GLU A 116 -8.34 -33.67 -49.29
C GLU A 116 -9.09 -33.57 -50.64
N VAL A 117 -8.64 -34.35 -51.62
CA VAL A 117 -9.23 -34.46 -52.97
C VAL A 117 -9.67 -35.92 -53.17
N ASP A 118 -10.87 -36.12 -53.71
CA ASP A 118 -11.46 -37.43 -54.02
C ASP A 118 -11.42 -38.45 -52.85
N GLU A 119 -11.55 -37.96 -51.61
CA GLU A 119 -11.57 -38.75 -50.34
C GLU A 119 -10.37 -39.70 -50.14
N SER A 120 -9.26 -39.49 -50.86
CA SER A 120 -8.16 -40.45 -50.92
C SER A 120 -6.78 -39.85 -50.99
N VAL A 121 -6.64 -38.63 -51.52
CA VAL A 121 -5.34 -37.99 -51.74
C VAL A 121 -5.34 -36.56 -51.23
N PHE A 122 -4.16 -36.05 -50.87
CA PHE A 122 -4.01 -34.71 -50.33
C PHE A 122 -3.28 -33.81 -51.31
N ARG A 123 -3.86 -32.66 -51.60
CA ARG A 123 -3.26 -31.59 -52.40
C ARG A 123 -2.65 -30.56 -51.47
N VAL A 124 -1.45 -30.12 -51.80
CA VAL A 124 -0.70 -29.13 -51.02
C VAL A 124 -0.47 -27.87 -51.85
N VAL A 125 -0.94 -26.74 -51.32
CA VAL A 125 -0.77 -25.40 -51.91
C VAL A 125 -0.01 -24.53 -50.92
N VAL A 126 1.08 -23.92 -51.36
CA VAL A 126 1.96 -23.08 -50.57
C VAL A 126 1.79 -21.62 -50.99
N PHE A 127 1.57 -20.74 -50.02
CA PHE A 127 1.47 -19.30 -50.19
C PHE A 127 2.73 -18.66 -49.59
N LEU A 128 3.64 -18.23 -50.47
CA LEU A 128 4.91 -17.61 -50.11
C LEU A 128 4.74 -16.10 -49.98
N PHE A 129 4.85 -15.56 -48.77
CA PHE A 129 4.57 -14.15 -48.47
C PHE A 129 5.82 -13.29 -48.56
N ASN A 130 5.75 -12.25 -49.39
CA ASN A 130 6.76 -11.18 -49.39
C ASN A 130 6.44 -10.06 -48.37
N ASP A 131 5.15 -9.88 -48.05
CA ASP A 131 4.66 -8.93 -47.04
C ASP A 131 3.26 -9.33 -46.59
N VAL A 132 3.15 -9.92 -45.39
CA VAL A 132 1.89 -10.37 -44.79
C VAL A 132 0.92 -9.21 -44.59
N ASN A 133 1.40 -8.04 -44.15
CA ASN A 133 0.53 -6.89 -43.88
C ASN A 133 -0.10 -6.31 -45.16
N LYS A 134 0.58 -6.45 -46.30
CA LYS A 134 0.05 -6.04 -47.61
C LYS A 134 -0.70 -7.16 -48.34
N PHE A 135 -0.73 -8.38 -47.79
CA PHE A 135 -1.19 -9.60 -48.47
C PHE A 135 -0.52 -9.75 -49.85
N ASN A 136 0.80 -9.58 -49.91
CA ASN A 136 1.58 -9.78 -51.12
C ASN A 136 2.26 -11.14 -51.06
N PHE A 137 1.79 -12.10 -51.86
CA PHE A 137 2.28 -13.47 -51.86
C PHE A 137 2.32 -14.04 -53.28
N THR A 138 3.10 -15.10 -53.45
CA THR A 138 3.10 -15.97 -54.64
C THR A 138 2.57 -17.35 -54.25
N THR A 139 1.80 -17.97 -55.15
CA THR A 139 1.24 -19.30 -54.91
C THR A 139 2.06 -20.35 -55.64
N PHE A 140 2.41 -21.42 -54.94
CA PHE A 140 3.07 -22.59 -55.48
C PHE A 140 2.26 -23.84 -55.13
N THR A 141 1.91 -24.66 -56.12
CA THR A 141 1.21 -25.94 -55.88
C THR A 141 2.20 -27.07 -56.08
N LEU A 142 2.26 -28.00 -55.13
CA LEU A 142 3.09 -29.20 -55.31
C LEU A 142 2.56 -30.01 -56.50
N THR A 143 3.47 -30.48 -57.35
CA THR A 143 3.12 -31.33 -58.51
C THR A 143 2.66 -32.72 -58.12
N THR A 144 3.07 -33.17 -56.93
CA THR A 144 2.87 -34.52 -56.41
C THR A 144 1.78 -34.48 -55.34
N TYR A 145 0.77 -35.34 -55.48
CA TYR A 145 -0.24 -35.55 -54.43
C TYR A 145 0.33 -36.41 -53.31
N LEU A 146 -0.07 -36.13 -52.08
CA LEU A 146 0.36 -36.89 -50.91
C LEU A 146 -0.69 -37.92 -50.50
N PHE A 147 -0.23 -39.04 -49.92
CA PHE A 147 -1.10 -40.09 -49.39
C PHE A 147 -1.78 -39.68 -48.07
N ASP A 148 -1.09 -38.87 -47.26
CA ASP A 148 -1.60 -38.30 -46.01
C ASP A 148 -1.20 -36.82 -45.88
N GLU A 149 -1.74 -36.12 -44.88
CA GLU A 149 -1.32 -34.75 -44.57
C GLU A 149 0.21 -34.71 -44.23
N PRO A 150 0.94 -33.67 -44.67
CA PRO A 150 2.38 -33.56 -44.49
C PRO A 150 2.80 -33.05 -43.11
N ILE A 151 4.07 -33.25 -42.77
CA ILE A 151 4.76 -32.62 -41.64
C ILE A 151 5.62 -31.47 -42.15
N VAL A 152 5.64 -30.36 -41.40
CA VAL A 152 6.58 -29.26 -41.62
C VAL A 152 7.73 -29.36 -40.62
N ALA A 153 8.95 -29.54 -41.10
CA ALA A 153 10.14 -29.64 -40.24
C ALA A 153 11.40 -29.22 -41.00
N ASP A 154 12.44 -28.83 -40.28
CA ASP A 154 13.77 -28.56 -40.84
C ASP A 154 14.56 -29.89 -40.90
N VAL A 155 14.49 -30.59 -42.04
CA VAL A 155 15.00 -31.96 -42.17
C VAL A 155 16.52 -31.95 -42.34
N ASN A 156 17.03 -30.95 -43.04
CA ASN A 156 18.45 -30.83 -43.38
C ASN A 156 19.25 -30.00 -42.34
N GLY A 157 18.57 -29.32 -41.41
CA GLY A 157 19.16 -28.54 -40.33
C GLY A 157 19.72 -27.18 -40.78
N ASP A 158 19.16 -26.57 -41.83
CA ASP A 158 19.58 -25.28 -42.40
C ASP A 158 18.79 -24.07 -41.87
N GLY A 159 17.76 -24.32 -41.06
CA GLY A 159 16.90 -23.31 -40.45
C GLY A 159 15.70 -22.91 -41.31
N ILE A 160 15.52 -23.49 -42.51
CA ILE A 160 14.38 -23.28 -43.40
C ILE A 160 13.41 -24.45 -43.22
N ALA A 161 12.11 -24.18 -43.33
CA ALA A 161 11.09 -25.21 -43.20
C ALA A 161 11.02 -26.08 -44.48
N ASP A 162 11.02 -27.40 -44.31
CA ASP A 162 10.79 -28.38 -45.39
C ASP A 162 9.41 -29.05 -45.22
N ILE A 163 8.89 -29.60 -46.31
CA ILE A 163 7.64 -30.38 -46.32
C ILE A 163 7.97 -31.86 -46.48
N ILE A 164 7.47 -32.70 -45.58
CA ILE A 164 7.67 -34.15 -45.61
C ILE A 164 6.32 -34.83 -45.73
N GLY A 165 6.22 -35.83 -46.60
CA GLY A 165 5.03 -36.66 -46.71
C GLY A 165 5.30 -37.97 -47.42
N PHE A 166 4.24 -38.74 -47.63
CA PHE A 166 4.28 -39.97 -48.41
C PHE A 166 3.62 -39.73 -49.77
N LYS A 167 4.21 -40.24 -50.85
CA LYS A 167 3.64 -40.07 -52.18
C LYS A 167 2.33 -40.83 -52.33
N SER A 168 1.38 -40.25 -53.06
CA SER A 168 0.09 -40.91 -53.33
C SER A 168 0.20 -42.08 -54.32
N ASP A 169 1.07 -41.98 -55.33
CA ASP A 169 1.30 -43.00 -56.36
C ASP A 169 2.14 -44.19 -55.87
N ASP A 170 3.06 -43.94 -54.93
CA ASP A 170 3.77 -44.98 -54.17
C ASP A 170 3.82 -44.62 -52.67
N PRO A 171 2.82 -45.03 -51.88
CA PRO A 171 2.74 -44.72 -50.44
C PRO A 171 3.93 -45.26 -49.63
N HIS A 172 4.73 -46.18 -50.18
CA HIS A 172 5.93 -46.69 -49.51
C HIS A 172 7.12 -45.73 -49.61
N GLU A 173 7.06 -44.73 -50.49
CA GLU A 173 8.14 -43.75 -50.70
C GLU A 173 7.87 -42.45 -49.93
N LEU A 174 8.82 -42.08 -49.07
CA LEU A 174 8.86 -40.78 -48.42
C LEU A 174 9.37 -39.71 -49.40
N VAL A 175 8.67 -38.58 -49.47
CA VAL A 175 9.05 -37.41 -50.26
C VAL A 175 9.34 -36.22 -49.34
N CYS A 176 10.39 -35.48 -49.68
CA CYS A 176 10.84 -34.29 -48.96
C CYS A 176 10.95 -33.17 -49.99
N PHE A 177 10.21 -32.07 -49.79
CA PHE A 177 10.35 -30.85 -50.57
C PHE A 177 11.17 -29.88 -49.75
N THR A 178 12.45 -29.74 -50.09
CA THR A 178 13.34 -28.86 -49.34
C THR A 178 13.07 -27.39 -49.65
N GLY A 179 13.17 -26.56 -48.62
CA GLY A 179 13.02 -25.11 -48.68
C GLY A 179 14.16 -24.37 -49.39
N GLY A 180 14.03 -23.06 -49.54
CA GLY A 180 15.06 -22.13 -50.04
C GLY A 180 14.91 -21.67 -51.50
N ASP A 181 15.99 -21.17 -52.09
CA ASP A 181 16.01 -20.52 -53.43
C ASP A 181 15.44 -21.41 -54.57
N LYS A 182 15.49 -22.74 -54.40
CA LYS A 182 14.91 -23.74 -55.30
C LYS A 182 13.86 -24.57 -54.57
N PHE A 183 12.85 -23.89 -54.04
CA PHE A 183 11.71 -24.51 -53.39
C PHE A 183 11.12 -25.64 -54.25
N GLY A 184 10.87 -26.80 -53.62
CA GLY A 184 10.22 -27.94 -54.27
C GLY A 184 11.18 -28.93 -54.95
N THR A 185 12.47 -28.95 -54.59
CA THR A 185 13.38 -30.02 -55.00
C THR A 185 13.10 -31.29 -54.19
N GLU A 186 12.68 -32.36 -54.87
CA GLU A 186 12.42 -33.67 -54.26
C GLU A 186 13.74 -34.42 -54.01
N GLU A 187 14.24 -34.47 -52.77
CA GLU A 187 15.50 -35.18 -52.48
C GLU A 187 15.53 -35.91 -51.11
N CYS A 188 14.50 -36.73 -50.86
CA CYS A 188 14.34 -37.44 -49.60
C CYS A 188 15.30 -38.65 -49.42
N THR A 189 15.65 -39.34 -50.51
CA THR A 189 16.46 -40.59 -50.46
C THR A 189 17.91 -40.39 -49.98
N LYS A 190 18.46 -39.18 -50.12
CA LYS A 190 19.78 -38.83 -49.56
C LYS A 190 19.71 -38.50 -48.07
N LEU A 191 18.58 -37.95 -47.62
CA LEU A 191 18.34 -37.50 -46.24
C LEU A 191 17.87 -38.65 -45.37
N PHE A 192 16.92 -39.46 -45.79
CA PHE A 192 16.45 -40.64 -45.06
C PHE A 192 17.15 -41.88 -45.59
N LYS A 193 18.11 -42.41 -44.81
CA LYS A 193 18.77 -43.67 -45.15
C LYS A 193 18.13 -44.82 -44.42
N ASN A 194 17.57 -45.70 -45.23
CA ASN A 194 17.32 -47.08 -44.88
C ASN A 194 18.70 -47.73 -44.85
N ASN A 195 19.40 -47.70 -43.71
CA ASN A 195 20.52 -48.63 -43.56
C ASN A 195 19.93 -50.01 -43.84
N LEU A 196 20.44 -50.69 -44.86
CA LEU A 196 20.20 -52.11 -45.08
C LEU A 196 20.65 -52.81 -43.81
N ILE A 197 19.71 -53.01 -42.88
CA ILE A 197 19.92 -53.91 -41.76
C ILE A 197 20.10 -55.26 -42.43
N GLU A 198 21.23 -55.92 -42.18
CA GLU A 198 21.52 -57.28 -42.67
C GLU A 198 20.56 -58.35 -42.10
N ASP A 199 19.53 -57.95 -41.34
CA ASP A 199 18.37 -58.77 -41.03
C ASP A 199 17.41 -58.83 -42.23
N ILE A 200 17.47 -59.97 -42.91
CA ILE A 200 16.64 -60.35 -44.06
C ILE A 200 15.13 -60.33 -43.72
N ASP A 201 14.76 -60.46 -42.44
CA ASP A 201 13.35 -60.43 -42.01
C ASP A 201 12.76 -59.01 -41.94
N ILE A 202 13.53 -58.01 -41.48
CA ILE A 202 13.05 -56.60 -41.36
C ILE A 202 12.89 -55.97 -42.75
N THR A 203 13.76 -56.32 -43.69
CA THR A 203 13.71 -55.84 -45.08
C THR A 203 12.59 -56.47 -45.92
N ARG A 204 12.05 -57.63 -45.50
CA ARG A 204 10.85 -58.24 -46.11
C ARG A 204 9.57 -57.59 -45.61
N ASP A 205 9.42 -57.41 -44.29
CA ASP A 205 8.21 -56.85 -43.70
C ASP A 205 7.98 -55.38 -44.11
N ARG A 206 9.06 -54.58 -44.21
CA ARG A 206 8.93 -53.16 -44.59
C ARG A 206 8.49 -52.92 -46.05
N LYS A 207 8.88 -53.80 -46.99
CA LYS A 207 8.42 -53.68 -48.39
C LYS A 207 6.90 -53.75 -48.52
N ASN A 208 6.22 -54.32 -47.53
CA ASN A 208 4.78 -54.50 -47.51
C ASN A 208 4.09 -53.61 -46.45
N MET A 209 4.82 -52.66 -45.85
CA MET A 209 4.28 -51.69 -44.89
C MET A 209 3.98 -50.35 -45.59
N LYS A 210 2.76 -49.85 -45.44
CA LYS A 210 2.32 -48.55 -45.96
C LYS A 210 2.06 -47.59 -44.78
N PRO A 211 2.13 -46.27 -44.94
CA PRO A 211 1.70 -45.33 -43.90
C PRO A 211 0.23 -45.57 -43.50
N LYS A 212 -0.08 -45.46 -42.21
CA LYS A 212 -1.47 -45.45 -41.71
C LYS A 212 -2.09 -44.11 -42.09
N LYS A 213 -3.18 -44.14 -42.86
CA LYS A 213 -3.89 -42.92 -43.29
C LYS A 213 -4.46 -42.20 -42.05
N TYR A 214 -4.42 -40.87 -42.06
CA TYR A 214 -4.86 -39.98 -40.99
C TYR A 214 -4.08 -40.12 -39.68
N PHE A 215 -2.94 -40.82 -39.68
CA PHE A 215 -2.13 -40.95 -38.47
C PHE A 215 -1.38 -39.64 -38.21
N PRO A 216 -1.44 -39.06 -37.00
CA PRO A 216 -0.66 -37.88 -36.67
C PRO A 216 0.81 -38.28 -36.49
N HIS A 217 1.58 -38.14 -37.56
CA HIS A 217 3.03 -38.33 -37.51
C HIS A 217 3.68 -37.34 -36.52
N ILE A 218 4.73 -37.79 -35.83
CA ILE A 218 5.30 -37.08 -34.68
C ILE A 218 6.72 -36.63 -35.00
N PHE A 219 7.09 -35.44 -34.54
CA PHE A 219 8.45 -34.92 -34.59
C PHE A 219 8.87 -34.40 -33.20
N ALA A 220 9.45 -35.28 -32.39
CA ALA A 220 9.80 -35.00 -30.98
C ALA A 220 10.92 -35.93 -30.47
N ASP A 221 11.59 -35.56 -29.38
CA ASP A 221 12.75 -36.30 -28.81
C ASP A 221 12.32 -37.57 -28.06
N PHE A 222 12.64 -38.75 -28.58
CA PHE A 222 12.35 -40.03 -27.94
C PHE A 222 13.60 -40.85 -27.57
N ASP A 223 14.75 -40.53 -28.15
CA ASP A 223 16.02 -41.18 -27.81
C ASP A 223 16.73 -40.52 -26.59
N GLY A 224 16.20 -39.39 -26.12
CA GLY A 224 16.66 -38.66 -24.95
C GLY A 224 17.85 -37.75 -25.23
N ASP A 225 18.22 -37.50 -26.48
CA ASP A 225 19.33 -36.66 -26.88
C ASP A 225 19.01 -35.15 -26.98
N MET A 226 17.76 -34.77 -26.67
CA MET A 226 17.19 -33.42 -26.75
C MET A 226 16.91 -32.92 -28.17
N ARG A 227 16.82 -33.80 -29.17
CA ARG A 227 16.51 -33.42 -30.55
C ARG A 227 15.32 -34.20 -31.04
N ALA A 228 14.51 -33.56 -31.87
CA ALA A 228 13.35 -34.23 -32.40
C ALA A 228 13.73 -35.39 -33.35
N ASP A 229 13.10 -36.53 -33.09
CA ASP A 229 13.09 -37.72 -33.93
C ASP A 229 11.78 -37.78 -34.73
N PHE A 230 11.81 -38.33 -35.94
CA PHE A 230 10.60 -38.59 -36.70
C PHE A 230 10.00 -39.93 -36.29
N VAL A 231 8.71 -39.95 -35.94
CA VAL A 231 7.95 -41.20 -35.73
C VAL A 231 6.80 -41.25 -36.72
N PHE A 232 6.86 -42.22 -37.63
CA PHE A 232 5.80 -42.49 -38.60
C PHE A 232 4.97 -43.70 -38.17
N GLY A 233 3.65 -43.60 -38.31
CA GLY A 233 2.72 -44.71 -38.09
C GLY A 233 2.52 -45.46 -39.40
N MET A 234 2.92 -46.73 -39.42
CA MET A 234 2.86 -47.61 -40.58
C MET A 234 1.86 -48.75 -40.32
N GLU A 235 1.18 -49.23 -41.34
CA GLU A 235 0.37 -50.44 -41.33
C GLU A 235 1.08 -51.56 -42.10
N ASN A 236 1.17 -52.74 -41.49
CA ASN A 236 1.58 -53.95 -42.21
C ASN A 236 0.41 -54.60 -42.97
N GLU A 237 0.67 -55.71 -43.69
CA GLU A 237 -0.35 -56.45 -44.46
C GLU A 237 -1.57 -56.90 -43.64
N LYS A 238 -1.42 -57.05 -42.32
CA LYS A 238 -2.49 -57.45 -41.40
C LYS A 238 -3.26 -56.24 -40.83
N GLN A 239 -3.06 -55.05 -41.41
CA GLN A 239 -3.58 -53.76 -40.92
C GLN A 239 -3.13 -53.45 -39.49
N LYS A 240 -1.96 -53.95 -39.09
CA LYS A 240 -1.42 -53.63 -37.78
C LYS A 240 -0.54 -52.38 -37.81
N LEU A 241 -0.84 -51.42 -36.93
CA LEU A 241 -0.06 -50.22 -36.65
C LEU A 241 1.30 -50.60 -36.04
N VAL A 242 2.34 -50.06 -36.65
CA VAL A 242 3.74 -50.18 -36.29
C VAL A 242 4.33 -48.78 -36.32
N LEU A 243 5.08 -48.41 -35.30
CA LEU A 243 5.80 -47.14 -35.27
C LEU A 243 7.20 -47.33 -35.88
N GLU A 244 7.59 -46.44 -36.79
CA GLU A 244 8.95 -46.33 -37.31
C GLU A 244 9.59 -45.03 -36.81
N MET A 245 10.65 -45.12 -36.00
CA MET A 245 11.40 -43.96 -35.52
C MET A 245 12.68 -43.77 -36.34
N TYR A 246 12.90 -42.55 -36.82
CA TYR A 246 14.11 -42.13 -37.50
C TYR A 246 14.85 -41.10 -36.63
N VAL A 247 16.08 -41.45 -36.28
CA VAL A 247 16.95 -40.64 -35.43
C VAL A 247 17.98 -39.90 -36.29
N LYS A 248 18.35 -38.69 -35.89
CA LYS A 248 19.33 -37.87 -36.61
C LYS A 248 20.75 -38.42 -36.45
N ASN A 249 21.44 -38.68 -37.56
CA ASN A 249 22.87 -38.99 -37.57
C ASN A 249 23.73 -37.73 -37.68
N GLU A 250 24.43 -37.39 -36.60
CA GLU A 250 25.30 -36.22 -36.51
C GLU A 250 26.42 -36.19 -37.59
N GLN A 251 27.03 -37.32 -37.91
CA GLN A 251 28.23 -37.35 -38.78
C GLN A 251 27.90 -37.11 -40.25
N ARG A 252 26.75 -37.62 -40.67
CA ARG A 252 26.32 -37.64 -42.08
C ARG A 252 25.20 -36.65 -42.39
N ASN A 253 24.66 -35.97 -41.37
CA ASN A 253 23.52 -35.06 -41.47
C ASN A 253 22.34 -35.70 -42.21
N ASN A 254 22.01 -36.92 -41.82
CA ASN A 254 20.97 -37.72 -42.43
C ASN A 254 20.18 -38.47 -41.33
N TRP A 255 19.01 -38.97 -41.65
CA TRP A 255 18.12 -39.69 -40.75
C TRP A 255 18.28 -41.19 -40.94
N ILE A 256 18.35 -41.94 -39.84
CA ILE A 256 18.54 -43.39 -39.85
C ILE A 256 17.39 -44.04 -39.09
N LEU A 257 16.79 -45.06 -39.70
CA LEU A 257 15.80 -45.89 -39.04
C LEU A 257 16.42 -46.60 -37.82
N HIS A 258 15.82 -46.41 -36.65
CA HIS A 258 16.31 -46.98 -35.41
C HIS A 258 15.94 -48.47 -35.28
N LYS A 259 16.93 -49.33 -34.95
CA LYS A 259 16.81 -50.81 -35.01
C LYS A 259 15.72 -51.41 -34.09
N HIS A 260 15.47 -50.77 -32.94
CA HIS A 260 14.52 -51.24 -31.92
C HIS A 260 13.26 -50.38 -31.85
N ALA A 261 13.09 -49.43 -32.77
CA ALA A 261 11.96 -48.51 -32.77
C ALA A 261 10.66 -49.10 -33.31
N ILE A 262 10.66 -50.37 -33.69
CA ILE A 262 9.45 -51.15 -33.95
C ILE A 262 8.77 -51.43 -32.60
N ALA A 263 8.26 -50.38 -31.95
CA ALA A 263 7.45 -50.51 -30.75
C ALA A 263 6.13 -51.16 -31.16
N LYS A 264 6.14 -52.49 -31.28
CA LYS A 264 4.92 -53.27 -31.55
C LYS A 264 4.01 -53.00 -30.38
N ILE A 265 2.85 -52.42 -30.67
CA ILE A 265 1.77 -52.31 -29.71
C ILE A 265 1.53 -53.71 -29.14
N PRO A 266 1.41 -53.88 -27.81
CA PRO A 266 1.26 -55.19 -27.21
C PRO A 266 0.09 -55.95 -27.84
N ASN A 267 0.29 -57.23 -28.20
CA ASN A 267 -0.67 -58.05 -28.95
C ASN A 267 -2.07 -58.18 -28.30
N ASN A 268 -2.20 -57.81 -27.03
CA ASN A 268 -3.43 -57.89 -26.25
C ASN A 268 -4.42 -56.75 -26.56
N TYR A 269 -4.01 -55.76 -27.35
CA TYR A 269 -4.84 -54.62 -27.73
C TYR A 269 -5.29 -54.75 -29.19
N ASP A 270 -6.59 -54.56 -29.44
CA ASP A 270 -7.11 -54.42 -30.80
C ASP A 270 -6.81 -53.00 -31.28
N GLU A 271 -5.97 -52.89 -32.29
CA GLU A 271 -5.44 -51.63 -32.80
C GLU A 271 -6.52 -50.79 -33.51
N LYS A 272 -7.67 -51.40 -33.84
CA LYS A 272 -8.88 -50.70 -34.29
C LYS A 272 -9.53 -49.86 -33.19
N ASN A 273 -9.16 -50.13 -31.94
CA ASN A 273 -9.65 -49.39 -30.77
C ASN A 273 -8.60 -48.39 -30.26
N LEU A 274 -7.60 -48.01 -31.06
CA LEU A 274 -6.65 -46.97 -30.68
C LEU A 274 -6.97 -45.67 -31.41
N ALA A 275 -7.14 -44.60 -30.63
CA ALA A 275 -7.29 -43.24 -31.16
C ALA A 275 -5.91 -42.60 -31.44
N ALA A 276 -5.93 -41.39 -31.98
CA ALA A 276 -4.76 -40.57 -32.26
C ALA A 276 -3.80 -40.47 -31.06
N PRO A 277 -2.49 -40.76 -31.24
CA PRO A 277 -1.51 -40.64 -30.16
C PRO A 277 -1.28 -39.18 -29.75
N VAL A 278 -0.93 -38.99 -28.48
CA VAL A 278 -0.47 -37.72 -27.92
C VAL A 278 0.90 -37.86 -27.30
N VAL A 279 1.67 -36.78 -27.32
CA VAL A 279 3.07 -36.76 -26.87
C VAL A 279 3.27 -35.72 -25.79
N SER A 280 3.78 -36.16 -24.65
CA SER A 280 4.22 -35.28 -23.56
C SER A 280 5.01 -36.05 -22.53
N ASP A 281 5.71 -35.33 -21.66
CA ASP A 281 6.32 -35.87 -20.44
C ASP A 281 5.24 -35.91 -19.35
N PHE A 282 4.47 -37.00 -19.29
CA PHE A 282 3.26 -37.06 -18.46
C PHE A 282 3.55 -37.22 -16.97
N ASP A 283 4.72 -37.72 -16.59
CA ASP A 283 5.12 -37.90 -15.19
C ASP A 283 6.26 -36.98 -14.73
N ALA A 284 6.67 -36.04 -15.59
CA ALA A 284 7.68 -35.01 -15.33
C ALA A 284 9.03 -35.61 -14.88
N ASP A 285 9.54 -36.55 -15.67
CA ASP A 285 10.84 -37.17 -15.44
C ASP A 285 11.91 -36.73 -16.45
N GLY A 286 11.55 -35.91 -17.43
CA GLY A 286 12.44 -35.41 -18.47
C GLY A 286 12.51 -36.28 -19.74
N HIS A 287 11.71 -37.33 -19.84
CA HIS A 287 11.55 -38.14 -21.05
C HIS A 287 10.16 -37.92 -21.66
N LEU A 288 10.07 -37.84 -22.99
CA LEU A 288 8.77 -37.74 -23.66
C LEU A 288 8.14 -39.12 -23.79
N ASP A 289 6.86 -39.19 -23.50
CA ASP A 289 6.05 -40.39 -23.64
C ASP A 289 5.11 -40.29 -24.84
N ILE A 290 4.80 -41.43 -25.46
CA ILE A 290 3.74 -41.54 -26.46
C ILE A 290 2.54 -42.23 -25.80
N ALA A 291 1.42 -41.52 -25.65
CA ALA A 291 0.20 -42.08 -25.09
C ALA A 291 -0.86 -42.32 -26.18
N PHE A 292 -1.33 -43.56 -26.29
CA PHE A 292 -2.42 -43.98 -27.15
C PHE A 292 -3.71 -44.13 -26.33
N PRO A 293 -4.75 -43.35 -26.60
CA PRO A 293 -6.06 -43.57 -25.98
C PRO A 293 -6.67 -44.88 -26.49
N VAL A 294 -7.03 -45.76 -25.55
CA VAL A 294 -7.65 -47.07 -25.85
C VAL A 294 -9.18 -46.94 -25.70
N CYS A 295 -9.89 -47.11 -26.80
CA CYS A 295 -11.34 -47.12 -26.88
C CYS A 295 -11.93 -48.43 -26.32
N SER A 296 -13.08 -48.36 -25.64
CA SER A 296 -13.80 -49.55 -25.17
C SER A 296 -14.43 -50.37 -26.31
N ASP A 297 -14.78 -49.70 -27.41
CA ASP A 297 -15.51 -50.25 -28.54
C ASP A 297 -15.07 -49.58 -29.84
N SER A 298 -15.37 -50.19 -30.99
CA SER A 298 -15.06 -49.63 -32.32
C SER A 298 -15.73 -48.28 -32.58
N GLY A 299 -16.77 -47.90 -31.86
CA GLY A 299 -17.36 -46.56 -31.97
C GLY A 299 -16.60 -45.45 -31.22
N CYS A 300 -15.51 -45.79 -30.52
CA CYS A 300 -14.72 -44.95 -29.61
C CYS A 300 -15.53 -43.95 -28.77
N LYS A 301 -16.68 -44.37 -28.23
CA LYS A 301 -17.52 -43.50 -27.40
C LYS A 301 -16.99 -43.33 -25.98
N LYS A 302 -16.10 -44.22 -25.53
CA LYS A 302 -15.52 -44.21 -24.20
C LYS A 302 -14.07 -44.66 -24.29
N ILE A 303 -13.20 -43.96 -23.56
CA ILE A 303 -11.79 -44.35 -23.38
C ILE A 303 -11.70 -45.16 -22.09
N GLU A 304 -11.08 -46.33 -22.17
CA GLU A 304 -10.87 -47.22 -21.02
C GLU A 304 -9.60 -46.84 -20.26
N LYS A 305 -8.53 -46.51 -20.99
CA LYS A 305 -7.19 -46.21 -20.47
C LYS A 305 -6.32 -45.57 -21.55
N PHE A 306 -5.18 -45.02 -21.16
CA PHE A 306 -4.12 -44.59 -22.06
C PHE A 306 -3.00 -45.61 -22.03
N LEU A 307 -2.64 -46.19 -23.16
CA LEU A 307 -1.46 -47.04 -23.31
C LEU A 307 -0.25 -46.14 -23.57
N ILE A 308 0.74 -46.17 -22.69
CA ILE A 308 1.89 -45.26 -22.72
C ILE A 308 3.15 -46.02 -23.06
N TRP A 309 3.85 -45.57 -24.09
CA TRP A 309 5.21 -45.99 -24.40
C TRP A 309 6.18 -44.95 -23.86
N SER A 310 7.19 -45.42 -23.12
CA SER A 310 8.25 -44.57 -22.61
C SER A 310 9.61 -45.25 -22.75
N ASN A 311 10.63 -44.45 -23.06
CA ASN A 311 12.02 -44.92 -23.19
C ASN A 311 12.76 -44.83 -21.85
N LYS A 312 12.21 -45.44 -20.81
CA LYS A 312 12.80 -45.49 -19.46
C LYS A 312 13.38 -46.86 -19.18
N ASN A 313 14.62 -46.90 -18.69
CA ASN A 313 15.18 -48.12 -18.10
C ASN A 313 14.92 -48.13 -16.60
N SER A 314 14.41 -49.25 -16.08
CA SER A 314 14.24 -49.49 -14.64
C SER A 314 15.56 -49.61 -13.84
N ASN A 315 16.74 -49.57 -14.49
CA ASN A 315 18.03 -49.98 -13.90
C ASN A 315 19.21 -48.98 -14.01
N GLY A 316 19.00 -47.70 -14.38
CA GLY A 316 20.05 -46.67 -14.26
C GLY A 316 21.33 -46.88 -15.11
N MET A 317 21.22 -47.54 -16.27
CA MET A 317 22.33 -47.78 -17.22
C MET A 317 22.64 -46.57 -18.12
N SER A 318 23.80 -46.62 -18.80
CA SER A 318 24.34 -45.57 -19.67
C SER A 318 23.43 -45.22 -20.87
N LYS A 319 23.47 -43.95 -21.30
CA LYS A 319 22.74 -43.40 -22.49
C LYS A 319 22.95 -44.21 -23.79
N SER A 320 24.09 -44.90 -23.91
CA SER A 320 24.41 -45.76 -25.06
C SER A 320 23.83 -47.19 -24.97
N GLU A 321 23.41 -47.62 -23.78
CA GLU A 321 22.82 -48.93 -23.50
C GLU A 321 21.27 -48.87 -23.46
N LEU A 322 20.70 -47.71 -23.09
CA LEU A 322 19.26 -47.40 -23.11
C LEU A 322 18.56 -47.71 -24.44
N LEU A 323 19.25 -47.56 -25.58
CA LEU A 323 18.67 -47.76 -26.91
C LEU A 323 18.68 -49.22 -27.41
N SER A 324 19.22 -50.15 -26.62
CA SER A 324 19.40 -51.56 -27.01
C SER A 324 18.32 -52.52 -26.49
N GLU A 325 17.58 -52.16 -25.45
CA GLU A 325 16.54 -53.03 -24.83
C GLU A 325 15.11 -52.73 -25.32
N GLY A 326 14.89 -51.58 -25.97
CA GLY A 326 13.56 -51.13 -26.43
C GLY A 326 12.74 -50.50 -25.31
N GLY A 327 11.90 -49.51 -25.63
CA GLY A 327 11.08 -48.82 -24.62
C GLY A 327 9.97 -49.70 -24.03
N GLU A 328 9.52 -49.35 -22.82
CA GLU A 328 8.53 -50.10 -22.06
C GLU A 328 7.10 -49.56 -22.31
N TRP A 329 6.11 -50.47 -22.29
CA TRP A 329 4.70 -50.13 -22.37
C TRP A 329 4.04 -50.21 -20.99
N ASN A 330 3.46 -49.10 -20.55
CA ASN A 330 2.65 -48.98 -19.34
C ASN A 330 1.25 -48.47 -19.70
N TYR A 331 0.38 -48.26 -18.71
CA TYR A 331 -0.93 -47.66 -18.95
C TYR A 331 -1.32 -46.68 -17.86
N ILE A 332 -1.92 -45.55 -18.23
CA ILE A 332 -2.52 -44.60 -17.30
C ILE A 332 -4.04 -44.82 -17.28
N THR A 333 -4.60 -44.96 -16.08
CA THR A 333 -6.04 -45.09 -15.88
C THR A 333 -6.74 -43.74 -16.00
N ILE A 334 -7.99 -43.75 -16.47
CA ILE A 334 -8.88 -42.58 -16.50
C ILE A 334 -10.09 -42.81 -15.60
N ASP A 335 -10.41 -41.87 -14.70
CA ASP A 335 -11.65 -41.91 -13.91
C ASP A 335 -12.82 -41.33 -14.73
N SER A 336 -13.30 -42.09 -15.73
CA SER A 336 -14.41 -41.69 -16.59
C SER A 336 -15.75 -42.14 -15.98
N LYS A 337 -16.21 -41.46 -14.93
CA LYS A 337 -17.38 -41.95 -14.18
C LYS A 337 -18.72 -41.95 -14.92
N GLU A 338 -18.96 -41.19 -16.00
CA GLU A 338 -20.27 -41.27 -16.70
C GLU A 338 -20.42 -40.58 -18.08
N SER A 339 -19.38 -40.03 -18.72
CA SER A 339 -19.53 -39.25 -19.96
C SER A 339 -19.06 -40.00 -21.21
N GLU A 340 -19.92 -40.07 -22.24
CA GLU A 340 -19.53 -40.49 -23.59
C GLU A 340 -18.65 -39.38 -24.20
N LEU A 341 -17.49 -39.69 -24.77
CA LEU A 341 -16.71 -38.73 -25.54
C LEU A 341 -17.38 -38.49 -26.91
N ALA A 342 -17.32 -37.25 -27.40
CA ALA A 342 -17.86 -36.91 -28.70
C ALA A 342 -16.80 -37.21 -29.77
N VAL A 343 -17.08 -38.16 -30.67
CA VAL A 343 -16.24 -38.38 -31.85
C VAL A 343 -16.45 -37.20 -32.81
N THR A 344 -15.41 -36.41 -33.02
CA THR A 344 -15.48 -35.16 -33.82
C THR A 344 -14.89 -35.28 -35.23
N GLY A 345 -14.22 -36.40 -35.55
CA GLY A 345 -13.51 -36.62 -36.83
C GLY A 345 -14.21 -37.57 -37.83
N LYS A 346 -13.67 -37.62 -39.05
CA LYS A 346 -13.89 -38.73 -40.00
C LYS A 346 -12.95 -39.86 -39.57
N GLU A 347 -13.47 -41.09 -39.46
CA GLU A 347 -12.75 -42.28 -38.97
C GLU A 347 -12.22 -42.20 -37.52
N GLN A 348 -13.11 -42.37 -36.52
CA GLN A 348 -12.81 -42.83 -35.15
C GLN A 348 -11.71 -42.13 -34.31
N ASP A 349 -11.08 -41.05 -34.76
CA ASP A 349 -9.99 -40.41 -34.01
C ASP A 349 -10.51 -39.32 -33.06
N ILE A 350 -10.58 -39.65 -31.78
CA ILE A 350 -10.61 -38.64 -30.72
C ILE A 350 -9.21 -38.02 -30.64
N ILE A 351 -9.11 -36.73 -30.96
CA ILE A 351 -7.85 -35.98 -30.86
C ILE A 351 -7.82 -35.26 -29.52
N PHE A 352 -6.99 -35.74 -28.61
CA PHE A 352 -6.66 -35.02 -27.39
C PHE A 352 -5.60 -33.95 -27.69
N ARG A 353 -5.76 -32.77 -27.10
CA ARG A 353 -4.73 -31.72 -27.15
C ARG A 353 -4.10 -31.56 -25.77
N VAL A 354 -2.78 -31.39 -25.77
CA VAL A 354 -1.97 -31.37 -24.56
C VAL A 354 -1.69 -29.95 -24.12
N GLY A 355 -1.80 -29.67 -22.83
CA GLY A 355 -1.45 -28.38 -22.24
C GLY A 355 -1.44 -28.48 -20.73
N ASP A 356 -0.62 -27.70 -20.06
CA ASP A 356 -0.55 -27.68 -18.60
C ASP A 356 -1.54 -26.62 -18.09
N PHE A 357 -2.80 -27.01 -17.93
CA PHE A 357 -3.89 -26.08 -17.72
C PHE A 357 -3.84 -25.50 -16.31
N ASN A 358 -3.55 -26.31 -15.30
CA ASN A 358 -3.48 -25.85 -13.92
C ASN A 358 -2.08 -25.27 -13.53
N LEU A 359 -1.12 -25.31 -14.47
CA LEU A 359 0.26 -24.87 -14.30
C LEU A 359 1.00 -25.59 -13.16
N ASP A 360 0.65 -26.83 -12.86
CA ASP A 360 1.31 -27.63 -11.82
C ASP A 360 2.58 -28.35 -12.33
N GLY A 361 2.85 -28.27 -13.63
CA GLY A 361 3.99 -28.85 -14.32
C GLY A 361 3.76 -30.29 -14.79
N TYR A 362 2.55 -30.82 -14.70
CA TYR A 362 2.14 -32.09 -15.30
C TYR A 362 1.17 -31.79 -16.46
N PRO A 363 1.43 -32.29 -17.68
CA PRO A 363 0.58 -32.00 -18.82
C PRO A 363 -0.84 -32.58 -18.65
N ASP A 364 -1.85 -31.72 -18.85
CA ASP A 364 -3.27 -32.07 -18.91
C ASP A 364 -3.73 -32.29 -20.37
N LEU A 365 -4.93 -32.85 -20.53
CA LEU A 365 -5.55 -33.07 -21.84
C LEU A 365 -6.89 -32.36 -21.96
N ILE A 366 -7.22 -31.92 -23.17
CA ILE A 366 -8.55 -31.39 -23.50
C ILE A 366 -9.14 -32.12 -24.70
N ALA A 367 -10.45 -32.40 -24.64
CA ALA A 367 -11.23 -33.04 -25.69
C ALA A 367 -12.70 -32.60 -25.64
N VAL A 368 -13.49 -33.04 -26.62
CA VAL A 368 -14.95 -32.80 -26.65
C VAL A 368 -15.67 -34.03 -26.10
N ALA A 369 -16.60 -33.83 -25.16
CA ALA A 369 -17.41 -34.90 -24.60
C ALA A 369 -18.90 -34.58 -24.63
N LYS A 370 -19.72 -35.63 -24.68
CA LYS A 370 -21.18 -35.56 -24.55
C LYS A 370 -21.58 -35.54 -23.09
N ILE A 371 -22.16 -34.43 -22.67
CA ILE A 371 -22.72 -34.25 -21.32
C ILE A 371 -24.16 -33.78 -21.49
N ASN A 372 -25.13 -34.49 -20.89
CA ASN A 372 -26.56 -34.14 -20.95
C ASN A 372 -27.10 -33.92 -22.39
N ASN A 373 -26.67 -34.72 -23.37
CA ASN A 373 -26.98 -34.60 -24.81
C ASN A 373 -26.44 -33.32 -25.51
N GLY A 374 -25.55 -32.56 -24.87
CA GLY A 374 -24.76 -31.49 -25.50
C GLY A 374 -23.30 -31.91 -25.69
N ASP A 375 -22.64 -31.37 -26.71
CA ASP A 375 -21.19 -31.54 -26.93
C ASP A 375 -20.47 -30.37 -26.22
N HIS A 376 -19.60 -30.69 -25.26
CA HIS A 376 -18.94 -29.72 -24.38
C HIS A 376 -17.41 -29.96 -24.33
N PRO A 377 -16.59 -28.91 -24.19
CA PRO A 377 -15.17 -29.07 -23.92
C PRO A 377 -14.97 -29.64 -22.50
N ILE A 378 -14.11 -30.64 -22.37
CA ILE A 378 -13.73 -31.25 -21.09
C ILE A 378 -12.21 -31.26 -20.92
N ILE A 379 -11.78 -31.00 -19.68
CA ILE A 379 -10.38 -31.09 -19.29
C ILE A 379 -10.19 -32.37 -18.47
N LEU A 380 -9.17 -33.13 -18.82
CA LEU A 380 -8.67 -34.26 -18.06
C LEU A 380 -7.40 -33.79 -17.35
N GLU A 381 -7.51 -33.57 -16.04
CA GLU A 381 -6.37 -33.15 -15.23
C GLU A 381 -5.47 -34.36 -14.93
N ASN A 382 -4.17 -34.16 -15.05
CA ASN A 382 -3.16 -35.16 -14.71
C ASN A 382 -2.83 -35.10 -13.23
N VAL A 383 -3.33 -36.07 -12.46
CA VAL A 383 -3.22 -36.08 -11.01
C VAL A 383 -2.41 -37.28 -10.52
N GLU A 384 -1.91 -37.19 -9.29
CA GLU A 384 -1.21 -38.29 -8.64
C GLU A 384 -2.13 -39.51 -8.42
N CYS A 385 -1.66 -40.70 -8.77
CA CYS A 385 -2.42 -41.93 -8.51
C CYS A 385 -2.05 -42.55 -7.15
N ASN A 386 -2.90 -42.30 -6.16
CA ASN A 386 -2.83 -42.98 -4.86
C ASN A 386 -3.43 -44.40 -4.96
N GLY A 387 -2.56 -45.41 -5.12
CA GLY A 387 -2.96 -46.84 -5.12
C GLY A 387 -2.94 -47.55 -6.48
N CYS A 388 -2.33 -46.96 -7.52
CA CYS A 388 -2.03 -47.68 -8.77
C CYS A 388 -0.80 -48.59 -8.60
N GLU A 389 -0.81 -49.77 -9.22
CA GLU A 389 0.39 -50.61 -9.36
C GLU A 389 1.21 -50.14 -10.59
N ASN A 390 2.51 -49.87 -10.41
CA ASN A 390 3.48 -49.51 -11.45
C ASN A 390 3.27 -48.16 -12.18
N VAL A 391 2.38 -47.28 -11.71
CA VAL A 391 2.09 -45.99 -12.35
C VAL A 391 1.89 -44.91 -11.30
N THR A 392 2.49 -43.73 -11.50
CA THR A 392 2.46 -42.61 -10.54
C THR A 392 1.34 -41.60 -10.82
N ARG A 393 0.76 -41.64 -12.02
CA ARG A 393 -0.19 -40.65 -12.54
C ARG A 393 -1.49 -41.28 -13.04
N LYS A 394 -2.56 -40.50 -13.02
CA LYS A 394 -3.87 -40.84 -13.60
C LYS A 394 -4.54 -39.60 -14.17
N PHE A 395 -5.42 -39.79 -15.15
CA PHE A 395 -6.26 -38.70 -15.65
C PHE A 395 -7.59 -38.70 -14.92
N GLU A 396 -7.92 -37.58 -14.30
CA GLU A 396 -9.23 -37.36 -13.69
C GLU A 396 -10.02 -36.35 -14.50
N MET A 397 -11.27 -36.72 -14.80
CA MET A 397 -12.19 -35.78 -15.41
C MET A 397 -12.70 -34.82 -14.34
N LYS A 398 -12.17 -33.60 -14.35
CA LYS A 398 -12.75 -32.54 -13.54
C LYS A 398 -13.87 -31.91 -14.33
N THR A 399 -15.10 -32.07 -13.83
CA THR A 399 -16.17 -31.13 -14.16
C THR A 399 -15.86 -29.86 -13.39
N THR A 400 -14.87 -29.10 -13.87
CA THR A 400 -14.61 -27.75 -13.38
C THR A 400 -15.94 -27.02 -13.34
N GLN A 401 -16.18 -26.21 -12.29
CA GLN A 401 -17.36 -25.34 -12.21
C GLN A 401 -17.60 -24.76 -13.60
N ARG A 402 -18.73 -25.16 -14.23
CA ARG A 402 -19.07 -24.95 -15.64
C ARG A 402 -18.17 -23.87 -16.25
N LEU A 403 -17.19 -24.26 -17.08
CA LEU A 403 -16.54 -23.35 -18.02
C LEU A 403 -17.65 -22.42 -18.53
N ILE A 404 -17.56 -21.12 -18.24
CA ILE A 404 -18.65 -20.21 -18.57
C ILE A 404 -18.64 -20.08 -20.08
N GLU A 405 -19.40 -20.95 -20.73
CA GLU A 405 -19.53 -20.97 -22.17
C GLU A 405 -20.15 -19.64 -22.63
N PRO A 406 -19.63 -19.04 -23.72
CA PRO A 406 -20.25 -17.87 -24.32
C PRO A 406 -21.76 -18.09 -24.54
N ALA A 407 -22.57 -17.05 -24.35
CA ALA A 407 -24.03 -17.16 -24.48
C ALA A 407 -24.48 -17.72 -25.84
N ASP A 408 -23.71 -17.47 -26.90
CA ASP A 408 -23.94 -17.96 -28.25
C ASP A 408 -23.56 -19.43 -28.45
N MET A 409 -22.70 -19.99 -27.59
CA MET A 409 -22.38 -21.41 -27.54
C MET A 409 -23.52 -22.21 -26.89
N SER A 410 -24.41 -21.56 -26.12
CA SER A 410 -25.51 -22.20 -25.41
C SER A 410 -26.46 -22.93 -26.38
N GLY A 411 -26.17 -24.21 -26.60
CA GLY A 411 -26.88 -25.11 -27.48
C GLY A 411 -26.20 -25.41 -28.82
N GLY A 412 -25.11 -24.75 -29.23
CA GLY A 412 -24.35 -25.12 -30.43
C GLY A 412 -23.73 -26.52 -30.33
N LYS A 413 -23.31 -27.10 -31.46
CA LYS A 413 -22.54 -28.35 -31.48
C LYS A 413 -21.05 -28.03 -31.49
N VAL A 414 -20.32 -28.40 -30.45
CA VAL A 414 -18.85 -28.22 -30.38
C VAL A 414 -18.17 -29.24 -31.29
N MET A 415 -17.31 -28.76 -32.17
CA MET A 415 -16.60 -29.57 -33.18
C MET A 415 -15.14 -29.75 -32.83
N LEU A 416 -14.49 -28.74 -32.24
CA LEU A 416 -13.08 -28.77 -31.90
C LEU A 416 -12.82 -27.92 -30.66
N THR A 417 -11.90 -28.36 -29.81
CA THR A 417 -11.42 -27.57 -28.68
C THR A 417 -9.94 -27.79 -28.46
N GLY A 418 -9.23 -26.79 -27.95
CA GLY A 418 -7.81 -26.86 -27.66
C GLY A 418 -7.37 -25.80 -26.65
N PHE A 419 -6.15 -25.95 -26.13
CA PHE A 419 -5.54 -24.93 -25.29
C PHE A 419 -4.94 -23.80 -26.15
N PHE A 420 -5.07 -22.57 -25.67
CA PHE A 420 -4.54 -21.39 -26.34
C PHE A 420 -4.18 -20.31 -25.30
N ASP A 421 -2.95 -19.81 -25.30
CA ASP A 421 -2.53 -18.68 -24.43
C ASP A 421 -2.95 -17.35 -25.07
N LEU A 422 -4.18 -16.88 -24.77
CA LEU A 422 -4.67 -15.58 -25.25
C LEU A 422 -3.90 -14.47 -24.52
N LYS A 423 -3.62 -13.35 -25.20
CA LYS A 423 -2.80 -12.22 -24.70
C LYS A 423 -1.33 -12.58 -24.44
N GLU A 424 -0.90 -13.82 -24.67
CA GLU A 424 0.45 -14.30 -24.39
C GLU A 424 0.88 -14.07 -22.92
N ASP A 425 -0.06 -14.23 -21.98
CA ASP A 425 0.13 -13.92 -20.56
C ASP A 425 0.61 -15.12 -19.73
N GLY A 426 0.69 -16.30 -20.36
CA GLY A 426 1.17 -17.55 -19.77
C GLY A 426 0.07 -18.41 -19.16
N ASN A 427 -1.19 -17.96 -19.19
CA ASN A 427 -2.33 -18.78 -18.81
C ASN A 427 -2.95 -19.41 -20.05
N LEU A 428 -3.07 -20.74 -20.05
CA LEU A 428 -3.85 -21.43 -21.08
C LEU A 428 -5.35 -21.15 -20.92
N ASP A 429 -5.92 -20.45 -21.90
CA ASP A 429 -7.36 -20.39 -22.18
C ASP A 429 -7.77 -21.56 -23.10
N ILE A 430 -9.06 -21.61 -23.42
CA ILE A 430 -9.62 -22.65 -24.27
C ILE A 430 -10.16 -22.03 -25.54
N VAL A 431 -9.67 -22.49 -26.69
CA VAL A 431 -10.27 -22.20 -27.99
C VAL A 431 -11.35 -23.24 -28.29
N VAL A 432 -12.49 -22.80 -28.81
CA VAL A 432 -13.63 -23.65 -29.14
C VAL A 432 -14.14 -23.31 -30.55
N GLU A 433 -14.28 -24.33 -31.40
CA GLU A 433 -14.99 -24.28 -32.67
C GLU A 433 -16.36 -24.94 -32.50
N TYR A 434 -17.43 -24.25 -32.89
CA TYR A 434 -18.79 -24.74 -32.74
C TYR A 434 -19.68 -24.35 -33.92
N MET A 435 -20.70 -25.17 -34.15
CA MET A 435 -21.76 -24.89 -35.12
C MET A 435 -22.91 -24.15 -34.44
N ASP A 436 -23.20 -22.93 -34.91
CA ASP A 436 -24.29 -22.10 -34.40
C ASP A 436 -25.64 -22.75 -34.72
N LYS A 437 -26.49 -22.93 -33.68
CA LYS A 437 -27.84 -23.50 -33.83
C LYS A 437 -28.72 -22.71 -34.80
N LYS A 438 -28.62 -21.37 -34.79
CA LYS A 438 -29.54 -20.49 -35.53
C LYS A 438 -29.22 -20.46 -37.02
N ASN A 439 -27.94 -20.33 -37.36
CA ASN A 439 -27.50 -20.07 -38.73
C ASN A 439 -26.79 -21.27 -39.38
N GLN A 440 -26.52 -22.35 -38.62
CA GLN A 440 -25.74 -23.51 -39.07
C GLN A 440 -24.36 -23.14 -39.63
N GLN A 441 -23.84 -21.98 -39.25
CA GLN A 441 -22.51 -21.51 -39.63
C GLN A 441 -21.50 -21.94 -38.57
N THR A 442 -20.32 -22.34 -39.03
CA THR A 442 -19.17 -22.63 -38.16
C THR A 442 -18.63 -21.32 -37.60
N LYS A 443 -18.48 -21.26 -36.28
CA LYS A 443 -17.87 -20.16 -35.55
C LYS A 443 -16.77 -20.70 -34.65
N HIS A 444 -15.90 -19.82 -34.21
CA HIS A 444 -14.95 -20.07 -33.13
C HIS A 444 -15.03 -18.96 -32.08
N ASP A 445 -14.70 -19.30 -30.85
CA ASP A 445 -14.63 -18.36 -29.73
C ASP A 445 -13.64 -18.87 -28.67
N PHE A 446 -13.36 -18.05 -27.67
CA PHE A 446 -12.41 -18.34 -26.61
C PHE A 446 -13.11 -18.30 -25.25
N ILE A 447 -12.94 -19.37 -24.47
CA ILE A 447 -13.33 -19.42 -23.06
C ILE A 447 -12.14 -18.92 -22.25
N LYS A 448 -12.23 -17.67 -21.81
CA LYS A 448 -11.24 -17.04 -20.93
C LYS A 448 -11.25 -17.73 -19.56
N CYS A 449 -10.08 -18.13 -19.10
CA CYS A 449 -9.87 -18.83 -17.84
C CYS A 449 -9.01 -17.98 -16.90
N ASP A 450 -9.50 -16.79 -16.56
CA ASP A 450 -8.84 -15.86 -15.64
C ASP A 450 -8.83 -16.44 -14.20
N ASP A 451 -7.67 -16.37 -13.53
CA ASP A 451 -7.39 -16.79 -12.14
C ASP A 451 -7.11 -18.29 -11.90
N LYS A 452 -5.83 -18.67 -11.98
CA LYS A 452 -5.29 -19.99 -11.61
C LYS A 452 -4.63 -20.00 -10.22
N GLY A 453 -4.81 -18.93 -9.43
CA GLY A 453 -4.12 -18.72 -8.16
C GLY A 453 -2.63 -18.37 -8.30
N ASP A 454 -1.83 -18.61 -7.25
CA ASP A 454 -0.40 -18.29 -7.20
C ASP A 454 0.50 -19.30 -7.95
N THR A 455 0.07 -19.78 -9.11
CA THR A 455 0.89 -20.65 -9.97
C THR A 455 1.77 -19.82 -10.90
N THR A 456 2.87 -20.42 -11.34
CA THR A 456 3.86 -19.75 -12.17
C THR A 456 4.15 -20.56 -13.43
N PHE A 457 4.57 -19.87 -14.48
CA PHE A 457 4.85 -20.49 -15.78
C PHE A 457 6.24 -20.12 -16.29
N LEU A 458 6.71 -20.91 -17.25
CA LEU A 458 7.83 -20.59 -18.13
C LEU A 458 7.36 -20.77 -19.57
N LYS A 459 7.38 -19.68 -20.34
CA LYS A 459 7.08 -19.72 -21.78
C LYS A 459 8.38 -19.64 -22.57
N VAL A 460 8.58 -20.52 -23.53
CA VAL A 460 9.81 -20.61 -24.32
C VAL A 460 9.48 -20.67 -25.79
N GLN A 461 10.14 -19.84 -26.59
CA GLN A 461 10.07 -19.84 -28.04
C GLN A 461 11.47 -19.97 -28.61
N THR A 462 11.64 -20.95 -29.49
CA THR A 462 12.88 -21.15 -30.22
C THR A 462 12.66 -20.71 -31.66
N HIS A 463 13.42 -19.72 -32.12
CA HIS A 463 13.34 -19.24 -33.51
C HIS A 463 14.40 -19.91 -34.39
N THR A 464 14.19 -19.97 -35.71
CA THR A 464 15.18 -20.51 -36.64
C THR A 464 16.47 -19.67 -36.66
N ASN A 465 17.59 -20.28 -37.05
CA ASN A 465 18.92 -19.64 -37.07
C ASN A 465 19.27 -18.93 -38.40
N ILE A 466 18.30 -18.74 -39.31
CA ILE A 466 18.46 -18.02 -40.59
C ILE A 466 19.15 -16.67 -40.37
N CYS A 467 18.69 -15.93 -39.36
CA CYS A 467 19.27 -14.66 -38.95
C CYS A 467 19.19 -14.46 -37.42
N GLN A 468 20.19 -13.79 -36.85
CA GLN A 468 20.28 -13.51 -35.40
C GLN A 468 20.02 -12.03 -35.07
N LYS A 469 20.93 -11.13 -35.49
CA LYS A 469 20.85 -9.68 -35.23
C LYS A 469 20.45 -8.87 -36.47
N ASP A 470 21.06 -9.17 -37.61
CA ASP A 470 20.87 -8.42 -38.87
C ASP A 470 19.94 -9.19 -39.81
N CYS A 471 18.64 -9.11 -39.55
CA CYS A 471 17.61 -9.74 -40.38
C CYS A 471 17.05 -8.75 -41.42
N PRO A 472 16.84 -9.17 -42.68
CA PRO A 472 16.28 -8.31 -43.73
C PRO A 472 14.87 -7.79 -43.37
N GLY A 473 14.58 -6.51 -43.67
CA GLY A 473 13.23 -5.95 -43.57
C GLY A 473 12.70 -5.71 -42.14
N ARG A 474 13.55 -5.80 -41.10
CA ARG A 474 13.12 -5.73 -39.70
C ARG A 474 13.18 -4.36 -39.05
N LYS A 475 12.31 -4.16 -38.04
CA LYS A 475 12.40 -3.03 -37.11
C LYS A 475 13.42 -3.36 -36.02
N ALA A 476 14.09 -2.34 -35.46
CA ALA A 476 15.13 -2.52 -34.44
C ALA A 476 14.71 -3.25 -33.15
N ARG A 477 13.39 -3.48 -32.94
CA ARG A 477 12.82 -4.15 -31.77
C ARG A 477 12.73 -5.68 -31.91
N ASP A 478 12.73 -6.19 -33.13
CA ASP A 478 12.44 -7.59 -33.45
C ASP A 478 13.65 -8.49 -33.12
N PHE A 479 13.45 -9.73 -32.64
CA PHE A 479 14.52 -10.64 -32.20
C PHE A 479 14.57 -11.95 -33.02
N GLY A 480 15.74 -12.36 -33.51
CA GLY A 480 15.91 -13.61 -34.29
C GLY A 480 15.22 -13.61 -35.65
N SER A 481 14.88 -14.78 -36.20
CA SER A 481 14.08 -14.89 -37.44
C SER A 481 12.58 -14.68 -37.23
N GLY A 482 12.08 -14.77 -35.99
CA GLY A 482 10.65 -14.65 -35.66
C GLY A 482 9.82 -15.85 -36.11
N ILE A 483 10.47 -16.84 -36.72
CA ILE A 483 9.84 -18.07 -37.20
C ILE A 483 10.14 -19.16 -36.17
N PRO A 484 9.11 -19.83 -35.61
CA PRO A 484 9.30 -20.98 -34.74
C PRO A 484 10.13 -22.07 -35.42
N TRP A 485 11.21 -22.51 -34.77
CA TRP A 485 11.98 -23.67 -35.19
C TRP A 485 11.32 -24.96 -34.70
N HIS A 486 10.60 -25.64 -35.59
CA HIS A 486 9.95 -26.91 -35.28
C HIS A 486 10.99 -27.99 -34.97
N GLY A 487 10.75 -28.78 -33.92
CA GLY A 487 11.65 -29.86 -33.47
C GLY A 487 12.76 -29.43 -32.52
N ALA A 488 12.88 -28.14 -32.21
CA ALA A 488 13.74 -27.69 -31.11
C ALA A 488 13.13 -28.10 -29.77
N CYS A 489 13.93 -28.69 -28.89
CA CYS A 489 13.46 -29.18 -27.60
C CYS A 489 14.08 -28.41 -26.45
N VAL A 490 13.25 -28.22 -25.42
CA VAL A 490 13.59 -27.48 -24.22
C VAL A 490 13.32 -28.38 -23.03
N SER A 491 14.25 -28.40 -22.07
CA SER A 491 14.01 -29.04 -20.78
C SER A 491 14.33 -28.08 -19.65
N TYR A 492 13.52 -28.06 -18.61
CA TYR A 492 13.88 -27.39 -17.37
C TYR A 492 14.11 -28.40 -16.25
N SER A 493 14.96 -28.03 -15.31
CA SER A 493 15.08 -28.70 -14.01
C SER A 493 14.95 -27.66 -12.92
N MET A 494 14.18 -27.96 -11.89
CA MET A 494 14.04 -27.11 -10.71
C MET A 494 13.80 -27.93 -9.45
N THR A 495 14.01 -27.29 -8.31
CA THR A 495 13.58 -27.81 -7.01
C THR A 495 12.32 -27.05 -6.58
N ASP A 496 11.23 -27.76 -6.31
CA ASP A 496 9.98 -27.15 -5.86
C ASP A 496 10.09 -26.60 -4.42
N SER A 497 9.05 -25.90 -3.95
CA SER A 497 9.03 -25.35 -2.58
C SER A 497 9.03 -26.40 -1.47
N TRP A 498 8.74 -27.67 -1.80
CA TRP A 498 8.77 -28.81 -0.88
C TRP A 498 10.09 -29.58 -0.91
N GLY A 499 11.04 -29.18 -1.77
CA GLY A 499 12.35 -29.80 -1.92
C GLY A 499 12.38 -30.97 -2.90
N SER A 500 11.30 -31.24 -3.64
CA SER A 500 11.27 -32.26 -4.69
C SER A 500 11.92 -31.73 -5.95
N PHE A 501 12.76 -32.56 -6.57
CA PHE A 501 13.35 -32.24 -7.86
C PHE A 501 12.35 -32.53 -8.97
N LYS A 502 12.14 -31.57 -9.87
CA LYS A 502 11.25 -31.68 -11.01
C LYS A 502 12.01 -31.40 -12.29
N VAL A 503 11.86 -32.28 -13.27
CA VAL A 503 12.39 -32.11 -14.62
C VAL A 503 11.23 -32.18 -15.57
N SER A 504 11.18 -31.33 -16.58
CA SER A 504 10.21 -31.52 -17.67
C SER A 504 10.86 -31.21 -18.98
N LYS A 505 10.50 -31.98 -20.01
CA LYS A 505 10.93 -31.75 -21.40
C LYS A 505 9.72 -31.54 -22.30
N LYS A 506 9.84 -30.59 -23.23
CA LYS A 506 8.87 -30.36 -24.31
C LYS A 506 9.61 -29.89 -25.57
N CYS A 507 9.10 -30.31 -26.72
CA CYS A 507 9.59 -29.84 -28.03
C CYS A 507 8.58 -28.87 -28.64
N GLN A 508 9.09 -27.90 -29.41
CA GLN A 508 8.26 -27.01 -30.20
C GLN A 508 7.77 -27.76 -31.43
N LEU A 509 6.56 -28.32 -31.33
CA LEU A 509 5.98 -29.19 -32.35
C LEU A 509 5.46 -28.38 -33.53
N SER A 510 5.58 -28.95 -34.74
CA SER A 510 4.87 -28.43 -35.90
C SER A 510 3.37 -28.70 -35.77
N GLN A 511 2.55 -27.90 -36.43
CA GLN A 511 1.20 -28.33 -36.73
C GLN A 511 1.29 -29.54 -37.67
N THR A 512 0.50 -30.57 -37.39
CA THR A 512 0.45 -31.82 -38.15
C THR A 512 -1.01 -32.22 -38.36
N ASN A 513 -1.22 -33.39 -38.95
CA ASN A 513 -2.48 -33.95 -39.42
C ASN A 513 -3.69 -33.63 -38.53
N GLN A 514 -4.85 -33.38 -39.13
CA GLN A 514 -6.15 -33.21 -38.44
C GLN A 514 -6.28 -31.96 -37.55
N ARG A 515 -5.51 -30.89 -37.80
CA ARG A 515 -5.57 -29.62 -37.05
C ARG A 515 -5.32 -29.80 -35.55
N THR A 516 -4.16 -30.33 -35.20
CA THR A 516 -3.73 -30.46 -33.80
C THR A 516 -3.66 -29.12 -33.05
N LEU A 517 -3.53 -28.00 -33.77
CA LEU A 517 -3.44 -26.62 -33.24
C LEU A 517 -2.28 -26.45 -32.24
N GLN A 518 -1.12 -27.04 -32.54
CA GLN A 518 0.10 -26.85 -31.75
C GLN A 518 0.56 -25.39 -31.80
N GLY A 519 0.82 -24.79 -30.63
CA GLY A 519 1.26 -23.40 -30.52
C GLY A 519 2.70 -23.19 -30.99
N PRO A 520 3.06 -21.97 -31.42
CA PRO A 520 4.42 -21.61 -31.85
C PRO A 520 5.40 -21.46 -30.67
N TYR A 521 5.12 -22.09 -29.53
CA TYR A 521 5.84 -21.95 -28.27
C TYR A 521 5.70 -23.22 -27.43
N VAL A 522 6.60 -23.36 -26.48
CA VAL A 522 6.54 -24.34 -25.39
C VAL A 522 6.12 -23.61 -24.12
N LEU A 523 5.08 -24.11 -23.43
CA LEU A 523 4.65 -23.60 -22.14
C LEU A 523 4.83 -24.68 -21.06
N PHE A 524 5.50 -24.32 -19.98
CA PHE A 524 5.67 -25.15 -18.79
C PHE A 524 4.94 -24.53 -17.60
N GLY A 525 4.12 -25.31 -16.91
CA GLY A 525 3.72 -25.01 -15.55
C GLY A 525 4.86 -25.32 -14.59
N LEU A 526 5.04 -24.46 -13.60
CA LEU A 526 6.09 -24.58 -12.60
C LEU A 526 5.51 -24.77 -11.18
N GLY A 527 4.19 -24.86 -11.06
CA GLY A 527 3.49 -24.92 -9.79
C GLY A 527 3.57 -23.62 -9.01
N ARG A 528 3.35 -23.72 -7.70
CA ARG A 528 3.26 -22.58 -6.79
C ARG A 528 4.63 -22.15 -6.28
N SER A 529 4.92 -20.86 -6.43
CA SER A 529 6.03 -20.15 -5.78
C SER A 529 7.45 -20.78 -5.87
N PRO A 530 7.91 -21.30 -7.03
CA PRO A 530 9.33 -21.56 -7.20
C PRO A 530 10.12 -20.25 -7.12
N ASN A 531 11.27 -20.24 -6.46
CA ASN A 531 12.11 -19.03 -6.39
C ASN A 531 12.82 -18.77 -7.72
N PHE A 532 13.36 -19.82 -8.32
CA PHE A 532 14.05 -19.81 -9.60
C PHE A 532 14.00 -21.21 -10.21
N ILE A 533 14.12 -21.26 -11.53
CA ILE A 533 14.38 -22.49 -12.28
C ILE A 533 15.89 -22.71 -12.24
N ASP A 534 16.33 -23.89 -11.80
CA ASP A 534 17.75 -24.17 -11.58
C ASP A 534 18.52 -24.08 -12.90
N ILE A 535 18.05 -24.81 -13.92
CA ILE A 535 18.65 -24.90 -15.25
C ILE A 535 17.57 -25.07 -16.31
N ILE A 536 17.69 -24.34 -17.42
CA ILE A 536 16.97 -24.59 -18.67
C ILE A 536 17.98 -25.02 -19.73
N LYS A 537 17.67 -26.06 -20.49
CA LYS A 537 18.51 -26.57 -21.58
C LYS A 537 17.78 -26.47 -22.91
N PHE A 538 18.54 -26.14 -23.96
CA PHE A 538 18.06 -26.00 -25.33
C PHE A 538 18.94 -26.83 -26.26
N ASP A 539 18.32 -27.59 -27.17
CA ASP A 539 18.98 -28.23 -28.32
C ASP A 539 17.94 -28.36 -29.46
N GLY A 540 18.38 -28.74 -30.65
CA GLY A 540 17.52 -28.90 -31.82
C GLY A 540 18.22 -29.61 -32.98
N PRO A 541 17.50 -29.92 -34.07
CA PRO A 541 17.96 -30.79 -35.15
C PRO A 541 18.94 -30.10 -36.12
N PHE A 542 20.10 -29.64 -35.63
CA PHE A 542 21.11 -28.92 -36.42
C PHE A 542 21.74 -29.76 -37.55
N ASN A 543 22.31 -29.05 -38.53
CA ASN A 543 23.44 -29.58 -39.30
C ASN A 543 24.75 -29.48 -38.49
N TYR A 544 25.05 -30.53 -37.73
CA TYR A 544 26.17 -30.57 -36.76
C TYR A 544 27.56 -30.34 -37.35
N ARG A 545 27.73 -30.48 -38.68
CA ARG A 545 29.00 -30.17 -39.35
C ARG A 545 29.37 -28.69 -39.24
N HIS A 546 28.38 -27.80 -39.13
CA HIS A 546 28.59 -26.34 -39.09
C HIS A 546 28.62 -25.78 -37.67
N VAL A 547 27.90 -26.39 -36.72
CA VAL A 547 27.68 -25.85 -35.36
C VAL A 547 28.63 -26.42 -34.31
N GLY A 548 29.20 -27.62 -34.52
CA GLY A 548 30.25 -28.17 -33.66
C GLY A 548 29.87 -28.24 -32.17
N LYS A 549 30.67 -27.62 -31.29
CA LYS A 549 30.48 -27.66 -29.83
C LYS A 549 29.36 -26.73 -29.30
N ALA A 550 28.85 -25.80 -30.11
CA ALA A 550 27.82 -24.85 -29.71
C ALA A 550 26.38 -25.42 -29.81
N LYS A 551 26.24 -26.75 -29.89
CA LYS A 551 24.98 -27.45 -30.18
C LYS A 551 23.94 -27.35 -29.06
N SER A 552 24.34 -27.50 -27.81
CA SER A 552 23.44 -27.43 -26.66
C SER A 552 23.76 -26.20 -25.81
N PHE A 553 22.74 -25.55 -25.27
CA PHE A 553 22.90 -24.41 -24.37
C PHE A 553 22.18 -24.62 -23.05
N GLU A 554 22.84 -24.27 -21.94
CA GLU A 554 22.26 -24.33 -20.60
C GLU A 554 22.23 -22.93 -19.99
N LEU A 555 21.07 -22.55 -19.46
CA LEU A 555 20.82 -21.26 -18.83
C LEU A 555 20.42 -21.47 -17.37
N PRO A 556 21.28 -21.12 -16.40
CA PRO A 556 20.97 -21.29 -14.98
C PRO A 556 20.14 -20.13 -14.42
N GLN A 557 19.44 -20.39 -13.32
CA GLN A 557 18.79 -19.38 -12.45
C GLN A 557 17.81 -18.44 -13.18
N ILE A 558 16.75 -19.03 -13.74
CA ILE A 558 15.73 -18.24 -14.44
C ILE A 558 14.56 -17.91 -13.52
N VAL A 559 14.11 -16.67 -13.60
CA VAL A 559 12.95 -16.19 -12.84
C VAL A 559 11.66 -16.76 -13.46
N PRO A 560 10.74 -17.33 -12.67
CA PRO A 560 9.41 -17.73 -13.13
C PRO A 560 8.59 -16.56 -13.71
N ASN A 561 7.47 -16.86 -14.37
CA ASN A 561 6.62 -15.87 -15.08
C ASN A 561 7.40 -15.08 -16.14
N SER A 562 8.28 -15.80 -16.83
CA SER A 562 9.10 -15.23 -17.89
C SER A 562 8.84 -15.91 -19.22
N ARG A 563 8.98 -15.10 -20.27
CA ARG A 563 9.00 -15.55 -21.66
C ARG A 563 10.43 -15.48 -22.16
N ILE A 564 10.95 -16.61 -22.64
CA ILE A 564 12.27 -16.73 -23.23
C ILE A 564 12.11 -16.86 -24.73
N VAL A 565 12.82 -16.04 -25.48
CA VAL A 565 13.02 -16.24 -26.92
C VAL A 565 14.49 -16.60 -27.13
N ALA A 566 14.74 -17.77 -27.70
CA ALA A 566 16.06 -18.30 -27.99
C ALA A 566 16.28 -18.44 -29.50
N VAL A 567 17.44 -18.01 -29.97
CA VAL A 567 17.88 -18.15 -31.36
C VAL A 567 19.17 -18.97 -31.37
N PRO A 568 19.20 -20.10 -32.08
CA PRO A 568 20.35 -20.96 -32.13
C PRO A 568 21.51 -20.32 -32.89
N PRO A 569 22.74 -20.83 -32.70
CA PRO A 569 23.89 -20.42 -33.49
C PRO A 569 23.78 -20.88 -34.94
N ARG A 570 24.23 -20.02 -35.86
CA ARG A 570 24.36 -20.35 -37.28
C ARG A 570 25.64 -21.14 -37.58
N GLU A 571 26.71 -20.83 -36.87
CA GLU A 571 28.04 -21.42 -37.03
C GLU A 571 28.65 -21.68 -35.65
N SER A 572 29.62 -22.59 -35.58
CA SER A 572 30.26 -23.03 -34.33
C SER A 572 30.87 -21.93 -33.45
N ASN A 573 31.22 -20.78 -34.02
CA ASN A 573 31.77 -19.63 -33.29
C ASN A 573 30.70 -18.65 -32.78
N ASN A 574 29.45 -18.78 -33.21
CA ASN A 574 28.37 -17.90 -32.77
C ASN A 574 27.76 -18.45 -31.47
N PRO A 575 27.45 -17.58 -30.49
CA PRO A 575 26.73 -18.00 -29.30
C PRO A 575 25.24 -18.19 -29.62
N TRP A 576 24.55 -18.91 -28.73
CA TRP A 576 23.11 -18.82 -28.61
C TRP A 576 22.71 -17.39 -28.25
N TYR A 577 21.71 -16.85 -28.94
CA TYR A 577 21.22 -15.51 -28.71
C TYR A 577 19.87 -15.58 -28.01
N ILE A 578 19.80 -15.11 -26.76
CA ILE A 578 18.62 -15.26 -25.91
C ILE A 578 18.12 -13.90 -25.46
N ARG A 579 16.80 -13.73 -25.44
CA ARG A 579 16.12 -12.58 -24.86
C ARG A 579 15.08 -13.06 -23.85
N LEU A 580 15.21 -12.56 -22.64
CA LEU A 580 14.28 -12.79 -21.55
C LEU A 580 13.32 -11.61 -21.47
N TYR A 581 12.03 -11.89 -21.59
CA TYR A 581 10.94 -10.96 -21.33
C TYR A 581 10.34 -11.32 -19.98
N LEU A 582 10.37 -10.36 -19.06
CA LEU A 582 9.72 -10.50 -17.76
C LEU A 582 8.32 -9.94 -17.89
N THR A 583 7.30 -10.77 -17.66
CA THR A 583 5.92 -10.28 -17.57
C THR A 583 5.75 -9.69 -16.18
N PRO A 584 5.68 -8.36 -16.02
CA PRO A 584 5.55 -7.78 -14.69
C PRO A 584 4.19 -8.18 -14.14
N SER A 585 4.18 -8.90 -13.02
CA SER A 585 2.92 -9.21 -12.35
C SER A 585 2.18 -7.90 -12.04
N ARG A 586 0.86 -7.84 -12.29
CA ARG A 586 0.02 -6.68 -11.92
C ARG A 586 0.16 -6.33 -10.42
N LEU A 587 0.48 -7.32 -9.59
CA LEU A 587 0.79 -7.17 -8.17
C LEU A 587 2.01 -6.29 -7.91
N ILE A 588 2.99 -6.23 -8.82
CA ILE A 588 4.19 -5.38 -8.66
C ILE A 588 3.79 -3.91 -8.70
N LEU A 589 2.96 -3.51 -9.67
CA LEU A 589 2.49 -2.12 -9.76
C LEU A 589 1.64 -1.74 -8.54
N GLN A 590 0.73 -2.64 -8.13
CA GLN A 590 -0.06 -2.46 -6.91
C GLN A 590 0.83 -2.34 -5.66
N SER A 591 1.86 -3.19 -5.56
CA SER A 591 2.84 -3.16 -4.46
C SER A 591 3.67 -1.88 -4.47
N PHE A 592 4.08 -1.38 -5.63
CA PHE A 592 4.74 -0.08 -5.75
C PHE A 592 3.83 1.07 -5.33
N ILE A 593 2.55 1.03 -5.69
CA ILE A 593 1.56 2.03 -5.25
C ILE A 593 1.42 1.99 -3.72
N VAL A 594 1.26 0.80 -3.13
CA VAL A 594 1.19 0.64 -1.67
C VAL A 594 2.47 1.13 -1.00
N LEU A 595 3.64 0.75 -1.52
CA LEU A 595 4.94 1.18 -0.99
C LEU A 595 5.11 2.70 -1.11
N ALA A 596 4.72 3.30 -2.23
CA ALA A 596 4.76 4.75 -2.43
C ALA A 596 3.83 5.47 -1.45
N ILE A 597 2.61 4.95 -1.22
CA ILE A 597 1.68 5.50 -0.23
C ILE A 597 2.27 5.40 1.18
N VAL A 598 2.86 4.27 1.55
CA VAL A 598 3.53 4.09 2.85
C VAL A 598 4.72 5.05 3.00
N CYS A 599 5.56 5.20 1.98
CA CYS A 599 6.67 6.14 1.96
C CYS A 599 6.19 7.60 2.10
N ILE A 600 5.13 7.99 1.39
CA ILE A 600 4.53 9.33 1.51
C ILE A 600 3.99 9.56 2.91
N LEU A 601 3.29 8.59 3.50
CA LEU A 601 2.80 8.68 4.88
C LEU A 601 3.94 8.79 5.89
N LEU A 602 5.03 8.02 5.70
CA LEU A 602 6.22 8.11 6.54
C LEU A 602 6.91 9.46 6.39
N LEU A 603 7.11 9.97 5.18
CA LEU A 603 7.68 11.30 4.92
C LEU A 603 6.80 12.43 5.49
N PHE A 604 5.48 12.31 5.37
CA PHE A 604 4.55 13.26 5.97
C PHE A 604 4.62 13.23 7.50
N SER A 605 4.68 12.03 8.10
CA SER A 605 4.82 11.89 9.56
C SER A 605 6.17 12.41 10.06
N ALA A 606 7.26 12.12 9.34
CA ALA A 606 8.60 12.63 9.63
C ALA A 606 8.67 14.15 9.44
N GLY A 607 8.04 14.69 8.40
CA GLY A 607 7.91 16.12 8.16
C GLY A 607 7.13 16.83 9.27
N LEU A 608 6.02 16.26 9.72
CA LEU A 608 5.26 16.77 10.87
C LEU A 608 6.07 16.73 12.17
N LEU A 609 6.81 15.64 12.40
CA LEU A 609 7.71 15.51 13.54
C LEU A 609 8.84 16.54 13.47
N HIS A 610 9.47 16.72 12.32
CA HIS A 610 10.54 17.70 12.12
C HIS A 610 10.05 19.14 12.24
N LEU A 611 8.83 19.45 11.77
CA LEU A 611 8.20 20.75 11.98
C LEU A 611 7.92 21.00 13.47
N ARG A 612 7.48 19.97 14.20
CA ARG A 612 7.30 20.06 15.66
C ARG A 612 8.63 20.24 16.39
N GLU A 613 9.65 19.48 16.02
CA GLU A 613 11.00 19.55 16.56
C GLU A 613 11.61 20.94 16.33
N ARG A 614 11.55 21.47 15.10
CA ARG A 614 11.99 22.84 14.80
C ARG A 614 11.25 23.91 15.60
N GLN A 615 9.95 23.71 15.87
CA GLN A 615 9.21 24.61 16.74
C GLN A 615 9.65 24.50 18.21
N GLN A 616 10.02 23.30 18.66
CA GLN A 616 10.51 23.04 20.00
C GLN A 616 11.92 23.60 20.20
N ASP A 617 12.85 23.38 19.27
CA ASP A 617 14.20 23.94 19.28
C ASP A 617 14.21 25.47 19.30
N LYS A 618 13.32 26.12 18.54
CA LYS A 618 13.16 27.59 18.58
C LYS A 618 12.69 28.07 19.96
N ARG A 619 11.83 27.31 20.63
CA ARG A 619 11.37 27.62 21.99
C ARG A 619 12.47 27.39 23.02
N GLU A 620 13.27 26.33 22.86
CA GLU A 620 14.39 26.00 23.75
C GLU A 620 15.53 27.01 23.63
N LYS A 621 15.94 27.38 22.40
CA LYS A 621 16.97 28.43 22.18
C LYS A 621 16.56 29.77 22.76
N ASN A 622 15.30 30.18 22.61
CA ASN A 622 14.80 31.42 23.22
C ASN A 622 14.79 31.34 24.76
N SER A 623 14.50 30.17 25.32
CA SER A 623 14.48 29.96 26.78
C SER A 623 15.89 29.95 27.38
N GLN A 624 16.88 29.36 26.68
CA GLN A 624 18.28 29.34 27.12
C GLN A 624 18.91 30.75 27.09
N HIS A 625 18.64 31.56 26.05
CA HIS A 625 19.09 32.95 26.02
C HIS A 625 18.50 33.79 27.16
N GLN A 626 17.24 33.54 27.54
CA GLN A 626 16.60 34.24 28.65
C GLN A 626 17.15 33.84 30.04
N ARG A 627 17.60 32.59 30.20
CA ARG A 627 18.18 32.08 31.46
C ARG A 627 19.53 32.73 31.77
N PHE A 628 20.44 32.78 30.79
CA PHE A 628 21.76 33.41 30.97
C PHE A 628 21.67 34.90 31.33
N PHE A 629 20.65 35.60 30.84
CA PHE A 629 20.46 37.01 31.12
C PHE A 629 19.86 37.28 32.52
N PHE A 630 19.07 36.36 33.08
CA PHE A 630 18.40 36.57 34.37
C PHE A 630 19.37 36.41 35.56
N ASP A 631 20.14 35.32 35.59
CA ASP A 631 21.08 35.00 36.69
C ASP A 631 22.28 35.97 36.75
N ALA A 632 22.60 36.62 35.63
CA ALA A 632 23.65 37.64 35.56
C ALA A 632 23.24 39.00 36.15
N ILE A 633 21.94 39.25 36.38
CA ILE A 633 21.42 40.59 36.68
C ILE A 633 20.77 40.68 38.06
N TYR A 634 20.11 39.63 38.57
CA TYR A 634 19.41 39.68 39.86
C TYR A 634 19.80 38.51 40.76
N ARG A 635 20.12 38.81 42.02
CA ARG A 635 20.41 37.81 43.07
C ARG A 635 19.32 37.81 44.14
N VAL A 636 18.79 36.65 44.48
CA VAL A 636 17.84 36.47 45.58
C VAL A 636 18.58 36.58 46.92
N GLU A 637 18.08 37.40 47.83
CA GLU A 637 18.67 37.62 49.16
C GLU A 637 17.85 36.95 50.27
N ASP A 638 16.54 37.18 50.33
CA ASP A 638 15.68 36.70 51.42
C ASP A 638 14.23 36.47 50.97
N GLU A 639 13.43 35.74 51.76
CA GLU A 639 11.98 35.62 51.57
C GLU A 639 11.25 36.69 52.42
N LEU A 640 10.57 37.63 51.76
CA LEU A 640 9.81 38.69 52.43
C LEU A 640 8.44 38.21 52.90
N GLY A 641 7.87 37.20 52.24
CA GLY A 641 6.65 36.56 52.70
C GLY A 641 5.97 35.69 51.63
N LYS A 642 5.14 34.76 52.11
CA LYS A 642 4.33 33.86 51.29
C LYS A 642 2.85 34.21 51.43
N GLY A 643 2.24 34.67 50.34
CA GLY A 643 0.82 35.01 50.29
C GLY A 643 -0.03 33.96 49.57
N SER A 644 -1.33 34.24 49.44
CA SER A 644 -2.29 33.41 48.69
C SER A 644 -2.08 33.43 47.16
N PHE A 645 -1.21 34.31 46.66
CA PHE A 645 -1.01 34.55 45.23
C PHE A 645 0.45 34.35 44.78
N GLY A 646 1.28 33.71 45.62
CA GLY A 646 2.69 33.40 45.33
C GLY A 646 3.64 33.76 46.47
N VAL A 647 4.94 33.68 46.18
CA VAL A 647 6.03 34.01 47.10
C VAL A 647 6.61 35.37 46.72
N VAL A 648 6.92 36.20 47.71
CA VAL A 648 7.62 37.49 47.54
C VAL A 648 9.01 37.37 48.15
N LEU A 649 10.01 37.65 47.35
CA LEU A 649 11.43 37.57 47.67
C LEU A 649 12.07 38.96 47.62
N GLU A 650 13.07 39.18 48.46
CA GLU A 650 14.00 40.28 48.31
C GLU A 650 15.06 39.91 47.27
N VAL A 651 15.31 40.82 46.33
CA VAL A 651 16.32 40.62 45.28
C VAL A 651 17.21 41.84 45.17
N LYS A 652 18.51 41.60 44.98
CA LYS A 652 19.50 42.62 44.67
C LYS A 652 19.73 42.68 43.17
N ASP A 653 19.52 43.84 42.58
CA ASP A 653 19.98 44.14 41.22
C ASP A 653 21.51 44.25 41.25
N LEU A 654 22.21 43.33 40.58
CA LEU A 654 23.67 43.25 40.56
C LEU A 654 24.31 44.38 39.76
N ILE A 655 23.56 45.03 38.85
CA ILE A 655 24.04 46.16 38.06
C ILE A 655 23.90 47.45 38.86
N THR A 656 22.72 47.70 39.43
CA THR A 656 22.44 48.98 40.12
C THR A 656 22.70 48.94 41.63
N SER A 657 23.00 47.76 42.18
CA SER A 657 23.08 47.48 43.63
C SER A 657 21.82 47.82 44.42
N LYS A 658 20.67 48.05 43.76
CA LYS A 658 19.40 48.35 44.40
C LYS A 658 18.76 47.10 44.97
N ILE A 659 18.20 47.22 46.16
CA ILE A 659 17.35 46.20 46.77
C ILE A 659 15.91 46.40 46.26
N LEU A 660 15.34 45.33 45.71
CA LEU A 660 14.03 45.28 45.08
C LEU A 660 13.23 44.10 45.65
N ALA A 661 11.93 44.06 45.36
CA ALA A 661 11.06 42.94 45.68
C ALA A 661 10.68 42.17 44.41
N MET A 662 10.70 40.84 44.48
CA MET A 662 10.33 39.94 43.38
C MET A 662 9.19 39.03 43.82
N LYS A 663 8.05 39.13 43.15
CA LYS A 663 6.92 38.21 43.36
C LYS A 663 6.95 37.12 42.29
N ILE A 664 6.84 35.85 42.71
CA ILE A 664 6.86 34.67 41.85
C ILE A 664 5.64 33.77 42.07
N ALA A 665 5.10 33.21 40.99
CA ALA A 665 3.96 32.29 41.02
C ALA A 665 4.03 31.23 39.91
N LYS A 666 3.55 30.01 40.16
CA LYS A 666 3.54 28.93 39.16
C LYS A 666 2.58 29.24 38.01
N LYS A 667 3.07 29.16 36.76
CA LYS A 667 2.40 29.61 35.53
C LYS A 667 1.02 28.99 35.29
N ASN A 668 0.85 27.70 35.59
CA ASN A 668 -0.36 26.94 35.24
C ASN A 668 -1.40 26.88 36.37
N ASN A 669 -1.14 27.52 37.52
CA ASN A 669 -2.08 27.58 38.64
C ASN A 669 -2.81 28.93 38.68
N ASP A 670 -3.86 29.01 39.49
CA ASP A 670 -4.63 30.26 39.66
C ASP A 670 -3.75 31.43 40.15
N GLU A 671 -2.72 31.16 40.96
CA GLU A 671 -1.72 32.15 41.38
C GLU A 671 -0.99 32.78 40.18
N GLY A 672 -0.55 31.95 39.21
CA GLY A 672 0.12 32.42 38.00
C GLY A 672 -0.78 33.31 37.13
N ARG A 673 -2.09 32.99 37.06
CA ARG A 673 -3.08 33.83 36.38
C ARG A 673 -3.31 35.17 37.11
N CYS A 674 -3.34 35.16 38.45
CA CYS A 674 -3.46 36.36 39.26
C CYS A 674 -2.23 37.28 39.08
N LEU A 675 -1.02 36.72 39.03
CA LEU A 675 0.20 37.50 38.81
C LEU A 675 0.26 38.12 37.40
N VAL A 676 -0.28 37.44 36.39
CA VAL A 676 -0.42 38.01 35.03
C VAL A 676 -1.36 39.22 35.04
N LEU A 677 -2.47 39.14 35.77
CA LEU A 677 -3.41 40.26 35.92
C LEU A 677 -2.77 41.43 36.66
N GLU A 678 -2.06 41.16 37.74
CA GLU A 678 -1.32 42.17 38.51
C GLU A 678 -0.28 42.89 37.65
N LYS A 679 0.47 42.14 36.83
CA LYS A 679 1.38 42.70 35.81
C LYS A 679 0.66 43.64 34.84
N MET A 680 -0.54 43.27 34.39
CA MET A 680 -1.32 44.11 33.46
C MET A 680 -1.74 45.42 34.13
N ILE A 681 -2.30 45.35 35.34
CA ILE A 681 -2.78 46.53 36.07
C ILE A 681 -1.63 47.48 36.40
N LEU A 682 -0.53 46.97 36.96
CA LEU A 682 0.63 47.79 37.32
C LEU A 682 1.33 48.44 36.11
N LYS A 683 1.20 47.86 34.91
CA LYS A 683 1.64 48.50 33.67
C LYS A 683 0.78 49.70 33.28
N GLU A 684 -0.54 49.60 33.45
CA GLU A 684 -1.48 50.68 33.15
C GLU A 684 -1.32 51.87 34.11
N VAL A 685 -1.07 51.62 35.39
CA VAL A 685 -0.87 52.67 36.41
C VAL A 685 0.60 53.07 36.58
N ARG A 686 1.49 52.65 35.68
CA ARG A 686 2.94 52.87 35.81
C ARG A 686 3.27 54.36 35.91
N GLY A 687 4.04 54.74 36.93
CA GLY A 687 4.45 56.12 37.18
C GLY A 687 3.39 56.96 37.89
N SER A 688 2.21 56.41 38.16
CA SER A 688 1.19 57.09 38.95
C SER A 688 1.52 57.09 40.45
N ASN A 689 1.01 58.08 41.17
CA ASN A 689 1.15 58.11 42.62
C ASN A 689 0.42 56.92 43.27
N HIS A 690 0.95 56.42 44.39
CA HIS A 690 0.43 55.28 45.19
C HIS A 690 0.56 53.88 44.59
N PHE A 691 1.26 53.70 43.46
CA PHE A 691 1.49 52.40 42.85
C PHE A 691 2.97 52.08 42.72
N VAL A 692 3.31 50.79 42.88
CA VAL A 692 4.70 50.35 42.83
C VAL A 692 5.30 50.49 41.43
N LYS A 693 6.53 50.96 41.35
CA LYS A 693 7.32 50.94 40.11
C LYS A 693 7.72 49.50 39.77
N ILE A 694 7.20 48.98 38.66
CA ILE A 694 7.71 47.75 38.04
C ILE A 694 9.03 48.04 37.33
N TYR A 695 10.03 47.22 37.62
CA TYR A 695 11.32 47.19 36.93
C TYR A 695 11.32 46.15 35.81
N VAL A 696 10.96 44.91 36.14
CA VAL A 696 10.98 43.77 35.21
C VAL A 696 9.76 42.89 35.44
N ALA A 697 9.20 42.31 34.39
CA ALA A 697 8.14 41.32 34.53
C ALA A 697 8.23 40.29 33.41
N GLY A 698 8.37 39.02 33.77
CA GLY A 698 8.68 37.95 32.83
C GLY A 698 8.09 36.61 33.22
N THR A 699 8.46 35.60 32.46
CA THR A 699 8.15 34.20 32.72
C THR A 699 9.47 33.44 32.60
N HIS A 700 9.82 32.66 33.61
CA HIS A 700 11.02 31.85 33.64
C HIS A 700 10.66 30.41 34.02
N LYS A 701 11.00 29.45 33.16
CA LYS A 701 10.64 28.03 33.31
C LYS A 701 9.12 27.86 33.57
N ILE A 702 8.76 27.39 34.75
CA ILE A 702 7.38 27.16 35.20
C ILE A 702 6.81 28.30 36.05
N TYR A 703 7.53 29.41 36.22
CA TYR A 703 7.13 30.53 37.08
C TYR A 703 6.90 31.81 36.27
N ASN A 704 5.85 32.55 36.61
CA ASN A 704 5.72 33.96 36.28
C ASN A 704 6.38 34.79 37.39
N TYR A 705 7.03 35.90 37.04
CA TYR A 705 7.65 36.78 38.01
C TYR A 705 7.48 38.27 37.69
N ILE A 706 7.44 39.10 38.73
CA ILE A 706 7.47 40.57 38.64
C ILE A 706 8.48 41.08 39.65
N ILE A 707 9.43 41.92 39.21
CA ILE A 707 10.36 42.67 40.05
C ILE A 707 9.89 44.12 40.12
N PHE A 708 9.66 44.61 41.32
CA PHE A 708 9.15 45.94 41.62
C PHE A 708 9.88 46.57 42.81
N GLU A 709 9.62 47.84 43.08
CA GLU A 709 10.24 48.54 44.21
C GLU A 709 9.93 47.86 45.55
N LYS A 710 10.96 47.72 46.39
CA LYS A 710 10.77 47.23 47.77
C LYS A 710 10.08 48.32 48.59
N LEU A 711 9.03 47.93 49.31
CA LEU A 711 8.27 48.81 50.20
C LEU A 711 8.53 48.50 51.68
N GLY A 712 8.01 49.33 52.57
CA GLY A 712 8.05 49.15 54.02
C GLY A 712 7.00 48.15 54.52
N LYS A 713 6.51 48.32 55.76
CA LYS A 713 5.50 47.41 56.33
C LYS A 713 4.09 47.77 55.84
N ASN A 714 3.17 46.80 55.85
CA ASN A 714 1.75 47.08 55.62
C ASN A 714 1.10 47.72 56.87
N LEU A 715 0.00 48.44 56.67
CA LEU A 715 -0.69 49.18 57.74
C LEU A 715 -1.23 48.25 58.83
N GLN A 716 -1.63 47.03 58.49
CA GLN A 716 -2.02 46.00 59.47
C GLN A 716 -0.89 45.72 60.46
N THR A 717 0.29 45.40 59.93
CA THR A 717 1.48 45.06 60.71
C THR A 717 1.91 46.24 61.57
N ILE A 718 1.92 47.44 61.00
CA ILE A 718 2.26 48.66 61.75
C ILE A 718 1.28 48.88 62.91
N MET A 719 -0.03 48.73 62.67
CA MET A 719 -1.04 48.90 63.71
C MET A 719 -0.86 47.91 64.87
N PHE A 720 -0.56 46.64 64.57
CA PHE A 720 -0.39 45.59 65.58
C PHE A 720 0.95 45.64 66.31
N GLU A 721 2.03 45.91 65.61
CA GLU A 721 3.37 45.93 66.20
C GLU A 721 3.65 47.22 66.94
N LYS A 722 3.18 48.35 66.40
CA LYS A 722 3.55 49.67 66.93
C LYS A 722 2.54 50.21 67.92
N TYR A 723 1.24 49.96 67.82
CA TYR A 723 0.24 50.64 68.67
C TYR A 723 -0.40 49.67 69.67
N CYS A 724 -0.21 49.93 70.98
CA CYS A 724 -0.76 49.09 72.06
C CYS A 724 -2.28 48.89 71.97
N ASP A 725 -3.02 49.97 71.67
CA ASP A 725 -4.47 49.93 71.53
C ASP A 725 -4.94 49.41 70.17
N LYS A 726 -4.00 49.06 69.27
CA LYS A 726 -4.27 48.56 67.91
C LYS A 726 -5.20 49.50 67.12
N THR A 727 -5.04 50.81 67.33
CA THR A 727 -5.75 51.85 66.57
C THR A 727 -4.80 52.97 66.16
N PHE A 728 -5.10 53.64 65.04
CA PHE A 728 -4.42 54.87 64.66
C PHE A 728 -5.19 56.11 65.12
N HIS A 729 -4.46 57.22 65.30
CA HIS A 729 -5.06 58.51 65.59
C HIS A 729 -5.94 59.00 64.40
N PRO A 730 -7.09 59.65 64.64
CA PRO A 730 -7.99 60.09 63.57
C PRO A 730 -7.34 60.94 62.47
N CYS A 731 -6.34 61.78 62.80
CA CYS A 731 -5.63 62.58 61.78
C CYS A 731 -4.81 61.71 60.80
N VAL A 732 -4.19 60.63 61.29
CA VAL A 732 -3.45 59.64 60.49
C VAL A 732 -4.41 58.88 59.58
N ILE A 733 -5.56 58.46 60.12
CA ILE A 733 -6.62 57.79 59.35
C ILE A 733 -7.17 58.70 58.25
N ALA A 734 -7.40 59.98 58.54
CA ALA A 734 -7.87 60.93 57.54
C ALA A 734 -6.87 61.09 56.38
N GLU A 735 -5.57 61.13 56.68
CA GLU A 735 -4.51 61.17 55.67
C GLU A 735 -4.41 59.87 54.85
N ILE A 736 -4.43 58.70 55.50
CA ILE A 736 -4.50 57.40 54.81
C ILE A 736 -5.71 57.39 53.87
N GLY A 737 -6.86 57.82 54.37
CA GLY A 737 -8.08 57.93 53.58
C GLY A 737 -7.91 58.79 52.33
N CYS A 738 -7.30 59.98 52.44
CA CYS A 738 -7.01 60.83 51.29
C CYS A 738 -6.19 60.08 50.23
N GLN A 739 -5.07 59.47 50.63
CA GLN A 739 -4.17 58.78 49.71
C GLN A 739 -4.80 57.55 49.06
N LEU A 740 -5.63 56.80 49.79
CA LEU A 740 -6.35 55.64 49.24
C LEU A 740 -7.42 56.04 48.24
N ILE A 741 -8.16 57.12 48.49
CA ILE A 741 -9.16 57.63 47.55
C ILE A 741 -8.48 58.18 46.28
N GLU A 742 -7.32 58.82 46.42
CA GLU A 742 -6.47 59.25 45.29
C GLU A 742 -5.99 58.04 44.47
N ALA A 743 -5.49 56.98 45.12
CA ALA A 743 -5.07 55.75 44.46
C ALA A 743 -6.22 55.06 43.70
N LEU A 744 -7.37 54.89 44.34
CA LEU A 744 -8.54 54.26 43.71
C LEU A 744 -9.10 55.09 42.57
N LYS A 745 -9.07 56.42 42.65
CA LYS A 745 -9.44 57.30 41.53
C LYS A 745 -8.60 57.00 40.30
N ILE A 746 -7.28 56.87 40.46
CA ILE A 746 -6.35 56.53 39.38
C ILE A 746 -6.70 55.14 38.82
N LEU A 747 -6.86 54.13 39.66
CA LEU A 747 -7.17 52.77 39.24
C LEU A 747 -8.51 52.69 38.47
N HIS A 748 -9.57 53.29 39.02
CA HIS A 748 -10.89 53.29 38.40
C HIS A 748 -10.92 54.04 37.06
N ASN A 749 -10.10 55.09 36.90
CA ASN A 749 -9.94 55.79 35.64
C ASN A 749 -9.28 54.93 34.56
N THR A 750 -8.37 54.01 34.92
CA THR A 750 -7.82 53.01 34.00
C THR A 750 -8.80 51.87 33.65
N GLY A 751 -9.99 51.86 34.26
CA GLY A 751 -11.04 50.88 33.97
C GLY A 751 -10.93 49.56 34.74
N TYR A 752 -10.15 49.54 35.83
CA TYR A 752 -10.00 48.38 36.72
C TYR A 752 -10.58 48.63 38.12
N LEU A 753 -11.04 47.55 38.75
CA LEU A 753 -11.41 47.46 40.16
C LEU A 753 -10.32 46.70 40.92
N HIS A 754 -10.11 47.02 42.20
CA HIS A 754 -9.18 46.31 43.07
C HIS A 754 -9.79 45.05 43.69
N ARG A 755 -11.00 45.16 44.27
CA ARG A 755 -11.81 44.08 44.87
C ARG A 755 -11.28 43.42 46.16
N ASP A 756 -10.15 43.87 46.70
CA ASP A 756 -9.59 43.37 47.98
C ASP A 756 -8.84 44.48 48.72
N VAL A 757 -9.46 45.65 48.84
CA VAL A 757 -8.90 46.80 49.57
C VAL A 757 -9.00 46.55 51.07
N LYS A 758 -7.85 46.42 51.74
CA LYS A 758 -7.73 46.14 53.19
C LYS A 758 -6.35 46.61 53.71
N PRO A 759 -6.17 46.76 55.04
CA PRO A 759 -4.89 47.22 55.61
C PRO A 759 -3.66 46.39 55.23
N ASP A 760 -3.80 45.07 55.00
CA ASP A 760 -2.71 44.21 54.54
C ASP A 760 -2.17 44.59 53.15
N ASN A 761 -3.04 45.14 52.30
CA ASN A 761 -2.74 45.53 50.92
C ASN A 761 -2.37 47.02 50.80
N MET A 762 -2.13 47.69 51.93
CA MET A 762 -1.74 49.09 52.02
C MET A 762 -0.36 49.14 52.67
N MET A 763 0.66 49.53 51.93
CA MET A 763 2.05 49.53 52.39
C MET A 763 2.61 50.94 52.43
N VAL A 764 3.45 51.22 53.42
CA VAL A 764 4.19 52.50 53.47
C VAL A 764 5.42 52.41 52.58
N GLY A 765 5.84 53.52 51.98
CA GLY A 765 7.12 53.57 51.29
C GLY A 765 8.31 53.43 52.24
N LEU A 766 9.49 53.22 51.67
CA LEU A 766 10.76 53.38 52.40
C LEU A 766 11.24 54.83 52.27
N PRO A 767 12.04 55.36 53.21
CA PRO A 767 12.63 56.68 53.10
C PRO A 767 13.33 56.86 51.73
N PRO A 768 13.11 57.99 51.01
CA PRO A 768 12.42 59.21 51.43
C PRO A 768 10.89 59.25 51.17
N ASN A 769 10.28 58.14 50.72
CA ASN A 769 8.87 58.04 50.36
C ASN A 769 8.00 57.39 51.46
N ASP A 770 8.47 57.39 52.70
CA ASP A 770 7.77 56.82 53.85
C ASP A 770 6.48 57.56 54.19
N ASN A 771 6.37 58.84 53.83
CA ASN A 771 5.12 59.61 53.92
C ASN A 771 4.00 59.18 52.93
N LYS A 772 4.26 58.20 52.06
CA LYS A 772 3.37 57.77 50.98
C LYS A 772 2.85 56.35 51.19
N ILE A 773 1.54 56.18 51.01
CA ILE A 773 0.85 54.89 51.00
C ILE A 773 0.81 54.35 49.57
N TYR A 774 1.16 53.08 49.45
CA TYR A 774 1.12 52.29 48.23
C TYR A 774 0.01 51.25 48.34
N LEU A 775 -0.84 51.18 47.32
CA LEU A 775 -1.83 50.13 47.16
C LEU A 775 -1.19 48.97 46.37
N ILE A 776 -1.27 47.76 46.91
CA ILE A 776 -0.63 46.56 46.36
C ILE A 776 -1.60 45.38 46.23
N ASP A 777 -1.15 44.30 45.60
CA ASP A 777 -1.87 43.03 45.41
C ASP A 777 -3.14 43.14 44.53
N PHE A 778 -2.88 43.32 43.23
CA PHE A 778 -3.92 43.40 42.20
C PHE A 778 -4.35 42.04 41.64
N GLY A 779 -3.97 40.94 42.29
CA GLY A 779 -4.28 39.57 41.84
C GLY A 779 -5.78 39.30 41.74
N MET A 780 -6.57 39.97 42.59
CA MET A 780 -8.03 39.94 42.57
C MET A 780 -8.65 41.05 41.72
N GLY A 781 -7.87 41.81 40.95
CA GLY A 781 -8.41 42.91 40.14
C GLY A 781 -9.46 42.46 39.11
N ARG A 782 -10.17 43.41 38.52
CA ARG A 782 -11.07 43.12 37.38
C ARG A 782 -11.31 44.33 36.52
N ARG A 783 -11.23 44.14 35.21
CA ARG A 783 -11.57 45.17 34.24
C ARG A 783 -13.09 45.34 34.12
N PHE A 784 -13.60 46.54 34.40
CA PHE A 784 -15.03 46.89 34.32
C PHE A 784 -15.37 47.82 33.14
N LYS A 785 -14.38 48.49 32.54
CA LYS A 785 -14.52 49.25 31.28
C LYS A 785 -13.76 48.59 30.13
N ASN A 786 -14.33 48.59 28.93
CA ASN A 786 -13.68 48.18 27.68
C ASN A 786 -12.61 49.20 27.25
N ALA A 787 -11.88 48.94 26.15
CA ALA A 787 -10.83 49.83 25.66
C ALA A 787 -11.38 51.18 25.14
N ASP A 788 -12.63 51.18 24.69
CA ASP A 788 -13.38 52.36 24.25
C ASP A 788 -14.02 53.15 25.42
N GLY A 789 -13.76 52.75 26.67
CA GLY A 789 -14.34 53.37 27.87
C GLY A 789 -15.77 52.91 28.20
N SER A 790 -16.41 52.09 27.36
CA SER A 790 -17.76 51.58 27.60
C SER A 790 -17.80 50.56 28.76
N LEU A 791 -18.91 50.49 29.49
CA LEU A 791 -19.09 49.48 30.53
C LEU A 791 -19.14 48.07 29.92
N ARG A 792 -18.37 47.15 30.50
CA ARG A 792 -18.30 45.77 30.02
C ARG A 792 -19.62 45.03 30.29
N LYS A 793 -20.37 44.67 29.24
CA LYS A 793 -21.75 44.12 29.28
C LYS A 793 -21.91 42.72 29.93
N THR A 794 -20.85 42.06 30.39
CA THR A 794 -20.93 40.66 30.83
C THR A 794 -21.37 40.53 32.30
N LYS A 795 -22.68 40.44 32.56
CA LYS A 795 -23.20 39.92 33.83
C LYS A 795 -22.95 38.41 33.85
N ARG A 796 -22.05 37.94 34.71
CA ARG A 796 -21.69 36.51 34.79
C ARG A 796 -22.86 35.67 35.33
N THR A 797 -23.07 34.49 34.77
CA THR A 797 -24.08 33.51 35.23
C THR A 797 -23.70 32.82 36.54
N HIS A 798 -22.40 32.71 36.85
CA HIS A 798 -21.88 32.21 38.13
C HIS A 798 -20.85 33.19 38.71
N LEU A 799 -21.24 33.85 39.80
CA LEU A 799 -20.41 34.78 40.57
C LEU A 799 -20.04 34.10 41.89
N SER A 800 -18.76 33.83 42.10
CA SER A 800 -18.22 33.50 43.42
C SER A 800 -17.40 34.67 43.94
N PHE A 801 -17.73 35.12 45.16
CA PHE A 801 -16.96 36.14 45.86
C PHE A 801 -15.50 35.67 46.07
N ARG A 802 -14.55 36.53 45.69
CA ARG A 802 -13.12 36.36 45.92
C ARG A 802 -12.61 37.66 46.55
N GLY A 803 -12.14 37.60 47.79
CA GLY A 803 -11.71 38.75 48.58
C GLY A 803 -11.86 38.51 50.08
N THR A 804 -11.49 39.50 50.90
CA THR A 804 -11.52 39.38 52.37
C THR A 804 -12.89 39.74 52.94
N ARG A 805 -13.62 38.73 53.45
CA ARG A 805 -15.04 38.85 53.85
C ARG A 805 -15.32 39.97 54.86
N ILE A 806 -14.39 40.21 55.78
CA ILE A 806 -14.53 41.21 56.86
C ILE A 806 -14.65 42.64 56.29
N PHE A 807 -13.94 42.96 55.21
CA PHE A 807 -13.93 44.30 54.60
C PHE A 807 -14.93 44.46 53.45
N ALA A 808 -15.37 43.36 52.84
CA ALA A 808 -16.26 43.38 51.68
C ALA A 808 -17.66 43.95 51.97
N THR A 809 -18.32 44.52 50.96
CA THR A 809 -19.70 45.01 51.10
C THR A 809 -20.71 43.86 51.17
N ASP A 810 -21.93 44.14 51.65
CA ASP A 810 -23.04 43.19 51.60
C ASP A 810 -23.42 42.81 50.15
N TRP A 811 -23.19 43.72 49.20
CA TRP A 811 -23.39 43.52 47.76
C TRP A 811 -22.45 42.45 47.20
N ALA A 812 -21.15 42.57 47.48
CA ALA A 812 -20.13 41.60 47.07
C ALA A 812 -20.34 40.23 47.72
N LEU A 813 -20.68 40.19 49.01
CA LEU A 813 -20.96 38.93 49.75
C LEU A 813 -22.23 38.22 49.28
N SER A 814 -23.15 38.96 48.65
CA SER A 814 -24.35 38.42 47.99
C SER A 814 -24.08 37.96 46.54
N ASN A 815 -22.80 37.82 46.15
CA ASN A 815 -22.36 37.42 44.81
C ASN A 815 -22.88 38.31 43.68
N ASN A 816 -23.08 39.61 43.92
CA ASN A 816 -23.37 40.55 42.84
C ASN A 816 -22.09 40.97 42.10
N GLU A 817 -22.23 41.44 40.85
CA GLU A 817 -21.09 41.94 40.08
C GLU A 817 -20.58 43.24 40.72
N GLN A 818 -19.27 43.27 40.98
CA GLN A 818 -18.69 44.36 41.77
C GLN A 818 -18.53 45.65 40.96
N GLN A 819 -18.59 46.80 41.63
CA GLN A 819 -18.55 48.15 41.03
C GLN A 819 -17.56 49.08 41.76
N PRO A 820 -17.13 50.21 41.16
CA PRO A 820 -16.14 51.12 41.75
C PRO A 820 -16.48 51.66 43.14
N TRP A 821 -17.77 51.82 43.45
CA TRP A 821 -18.22 52.32 44.76
C TRP A 821 -17.95 51.32 45.90
N GLU A 822 -17.75 50.04 45.58
CA GLU A 822 -17.45 49.01 46.57
C GLU A 822 -16.01 49.06 47.05
N ASP A 823 -15.05 49.35 46.18
CA ASP A 823 -13.66 49.57 46.57
C ASP A 823 -13.57 50.77 47.54
N ILE A 824 -14.36 51.83 47.30
CA ILE A 824 -14.46 52.99 48.21
C ILE A 824 -15.11 52.62 49.55
N ASN A 825 -16.11 51.74 49.55
CA ASN A 825 -16.70 51.24 50.78
C ASN A 825 -15.72 50.33 51.57
N CYS A 826 -14.89 49.56 50.86
CA CYS A 826 -13.80 48.80 51.48
C CYS A 826 -12.74 49.73 52.11
N VAL A 827 -12.43 50.89 51.50
CA VAL A 827 -11.63 51.94 52.16
C VAL A 827 -12.31 52.41 53.44
N LEU A 828 -13.58 52.81 53.38
CA LEU A 828 -14.31 53.26 54.57
C LEU A 828 -14.29 52.22 55.70
N THR A 829 -14.54 50.95 55.36
CA THR A 829 -14.53 49.84 56.33
C THR A 829 -13.14 49.60 56.90
N SER A 830 -12.09 49.71 56.08
CA SER A 830 -10.69 49.62 56.53
C SER A 830 -10.32 50.78 57.46
N LEU A 831 -10.76 52.00 57.16
CA LEU A 831 -10.56 53.16 58.03
C LEU A 831 -11.30 52.98 59.36
N ALA A 832 -12.56 52.52 59.34
CA ALA A 832 -13.33 52.21 60.55
C ALA A 832 -12.64 51.16 61.43
N TYR A 833 -12.09 50.13 60.81
CA TYR A 833 -11.33 49.10 61.51
C TYR A 833 -10.08 49.70 62.16
N MET A 834 -9.28 50.45 61.43
CA MET A 834 -8.07 51.05 61.98
C MET A 834 -8.35 52.18 63.00
N LEU A 835 -9.53 52.79 62.96
CA LEU A 835 -10.02 53.76 63.96
C LEU A 835 -10.45 53.09 65.28
N ASN A 836 -10.96 51.86 65.24
CA ASN A 836 -11.61 51.24 66.40
C ASN A 836 -10.91 49.96 66.87
N GLY A 837 -9.95 49.44 66.11
CA GLY A 837 -9.20 48.20 66.37
C GLY A 837 -9.99 46.92 66.06
N THR A 838 -11.32 47.02 65.97
CA THR A 838 -12.23 45.95 65.62
C THR A 838 -13.44 46.47 64.83
N LEU A 839 -14.22 45.55 64.25
CA LEU A 839 -15.49 45.85 63.59
C LEU A 839 -16.64 45.13 64.30
N PRO A 840 -17.87 45.67 64.32
CA PRO A 840 -19.00 45.05 65.03
C PRO A 840 -19.36 43.64 64.55
N TRP A 841 -18.97 43.29 63.33
CA TRP A 841 -19.23 42.01 62.70
C TRP A 841 -18.01 41.08 62.65
N TRP A 842 -16.97 41.37 63.44
CA TRP A 842 -15.71 40.64 63.42
C TRP A 842 -15.90 39.14 63.68
N ASP A 843 -16.66 38.79 64.73
CA ASP A 843 -16.86 37.39 65.15
C ASP A 843 -17.75 36.59 64.19
N SER A 844 -18.49 37.26 63.29
CA SER A 844 -19.38 36.64 62.31
C SER A 844 -18.69 36.28 60.99
N TYR A 845 -17.36 36.42 60.89
CA TYR A 845 -16.64 36.27 59.61
C TYR A 845 -16.82 34.91 58.91
N ASN A 846 -17.07 33.84 59.68
CA ASN A 846 -17.27 32.48 59.17
C ASN A 846 -18.68 32.25 58.57
N ASP A 847 -19.70 32.98 59.03
CA ASP A 847 -21.09 32.81 58.62
C ASP A 847 -21.51 33.95 57.69
N ASN A 848 -21.57 33.66 56.38
CA ASN A 848 -21.85 34.66 55.35
C ASN A 848 -23.24 35.32 55.54
N SER A 849 -24.23 34.56 56.00
CA SER A 849 -25.59 35.06 56.19
C SER A 849 -25.66 36.02 57.38
N LYS A 850 -25.06 35.65 58.52
CA LYS A 850 -24.96 36.52 59.70
C LYS A 850 -24.12 37.77 59.43
N LEU A 851 -23.03 37.61 58.68
CA LEU A 851 -22.16 38.73 58.29
C LEU A 851 -22.91 39.76 57.43
N ILE A 852 -23.68 39.31 56.44
CA ILE A 852 -24.53 40.19 55.60
C ILE A 852 -25.59 40.88 56.45
N GLU A 853 -26.27 40.15 57.34
CA GLU A 853 -27.29 40.71 58.22
C GLU A 853 -26.72 41.81 59.14
N GLN A 854 -25.59 41.54 59.80
CA GLN A 854 -24.93 42.52 60.66
C GLN A 854 -24.45 43.75 59.88
N LYS A 855 -23.89 43.58 58.67
CA LYS A 855 -23.46 44.70 57.81
C LYS A 855 -24.63 45.56 57.34
N ARG A 856 -25.81 44.97 57.08
CA ARG A 856 -27.03 45.72 56.75
C ARG A 856 -27.60 46.49 57.95
N LYS A 857 -27.54 45.91 59.15
CA LYS A 857 -27.97 46.55 60.41
C LYS A 857 -27.04 47.70 60.82
N PHE A 858 -25.73 47.54 60.65
CA PHE A 858 -24.72 48.53 61.02
C PHE A 858 -24.44 49.52 59.87
N THR A 859 -25.41 50.37 59.57
CA THR A 859 -25.24 51.58 58.73
C THR A 859 -25.08 52.85 59.59
N ASN A 860 -24.45 52.71 60.75
CA ASN A 860 -24.49 53.71 61.81
C ASN A 860 -23.24 54.61 61.81
N MET A 861 -23.46 55.92 61.91
CA MET A 861 -22.45 56.96 62.16
C MET A 861 -21.57 56.67 63.38
N ASN A 862 -22.02 55.78 64.27
CA ASN A 862 -21.33 55.37 65.48
C ASN A 862 -19.91 54.78 65.24
N LEU A 863 -19.64 54.18 64.08
CA LEU A 863 -18.31 53.66 63.73
C LEU A 863 -17.24 54.77 63.57
N PHE A 864 -17.68 56.00 63.34
CA PHE A 864 -16.81 57.16 63.11
C PHE A 864 -17.00 58.22 64.20
N LYS A 865 -17.35 57.81 65.43
CA LYS A 865 -17.49 58.75 66.57
C LYS A 865 -16.21 59.53 66.85
N ARG A 866 -15.05 58.89 66.65
CA ARG A 866 -13.71 59.49 66.81
C ARG A 866 -13.40 60.54 65.73
N PHE A 867 -14.10 60.51 64.59
CA PHE A 867 -14.11 61.64 63.66
C PHE A 867 -15.07 62.73 64.14
N ARG A 868 -14.66 63.98 63.89
CA ARG A 868 -15.47 65.18 64.03
C ARG A 868 -16.40 65.31 62.81
N PHE A 869 -16.84 66.53 62.51
CA PHE A 869 -17.93 66.78 61.58
C PHE A 869 -17.63 66.39 60.13
N ASN A 870 -16.42 66.61 59.63
CA ASN A 870 -16.10 66.41 58.21
C ASN A 870 -15.80 64.95 57.87
N GLY A 871 -15.12 64.22 58.74
CA GLY A 871 -14.94 62.77 58.59
C GLY A 871 -16.27 62.01 58.65
N ARG A 872 -17.23 62.52 59.44
CA ARG A 872 -18.61 62.01 59.46
C ARG A 872 -19.38 62.32 58.17
N LYS A 873 -19.19 63.49 57.54
CA LYS A 873 -19.75 63.77 56.21
C LYS A 873 -19.24 62.79 55.15
N PHE A 874 -17.93 62.52 55.15
CA PHE A 874 -17.33 61.51 54.28
C PHE A 874 -18.00 60.13 54.48
N ALA A 875 -18.07 59.64 55.72
CA ALA A 875 -18.70 58.35 56.01
C ALA A 875 -20.18 58.32 55.58
N SER A 876 -20.92 59.40 55.83
CA SER A 876 -22.33 59.51 55.42
C SER A 876 -22.49 59.48 53.90
N TYR A 877 -21.62 60.14 53.14
CA TYR A 877 -21.64 60.12 51.68
C TYR A 877 -21.43 58.70 51.14
N VAL A 878 -20.42 57.99 51.66
CA VAL A 878 -20.11 56.61 51.24
C VAL A 878 -21.22 55.63 51.63
N PHE A 879 -21.84 55.75 52.81
CA PHE A 879 -22.92 54.82 53.19
C PHE A 879 -24.26 55.09 52.49
N LYS A 880 -24.65 56.36 52.34
CA LYS A 880 -26.03 56.71 51.92
C LYS A 880 -26.16 57.08 50.46
N SER A 881 -25.12 57.70 49.89
CA SER A 881 -25.24 58.41 48.60
C SER A 881 -24.45 57.76 47.46
N ILE A 882 -23.35 57.07 47.76
CA ILE A 882 -22.43 56.56 46.72
C ILE A 882 -23.06 55.53 45.76
N ARG A 883 -24.11 54.81 46.20
CA ARG A 883 -24.85 53.86 45.34
C ARG A 883 -25.78 54.54 44.35
N LYS A 884 -26.18 55.79 44.61
CA LYS A 884 -27.24 56.51 43.89
C LYS A 884 -26.70 57.50 42.87
N TYR A 885 -25.46 57.97 43.04
CA TYR A 885 -24.86 59.03 42.24
C TYR A 885 -23.48 58.62 41.72
N GLU A 886 -22.96 59.35 40.73
CA GLU A 886 -21.58 59.20 40.28
C GLU A 886 -20.61 59.48 41.44
N ILE A 887 -19.48 58.77 41.48
CA ILE A 887 -18.52 58.84 42.59
C ILE A 887 -17.76 60.17 42.54
N ASP A 888 -17.99 61.01 43.52
CA ASP A 888 -17.27 62.28 43.70
C ASP A 888 -16.03 62.08 44.58
N TYR A 889 -14.94 61.64 43.95
CA TYR A 889 -13.64 61.49 44.62
C TYR A 889 -13.14 62.81 45.21
N LYS A 890 -13.43 63.95 44.58
CA LYS A 890 -12.95 65.26 45.01
C LYS A 890 -13.62 65.67 46.32
N TYR A 891 -14.93 65.47 46.43
CA TYR A 891 -15.68 65.72 47.65
C TYR A 891 -15.19 64.88 48.83
N MET A 892 -14.94 63.57 48.60
CA MET A 892 -14.43 62.68 49.65
C MET A 892 -13.05 63.10 50.16
N ILE A 893 -12.12 63.41 49.25
CA ILE A 893 -10.78 63.91 49.61
C ILE A 893 -10.90 65.25 50.36
N GLN A 894 -11.78 66.16 49.92
CA GLN A 894 -11.99 67.45 50.59
C GLN A 894 -12.51 67.27 52.02
N CYS A 895 -13.47 66.38 52.25
CA CYS A 895 -13.96 66.08 53.60
C CYS A 895 -12.85 65.52 54.50
N LEU A 896 -12.02 64.61 53.99
CA LEU A 896 -10.92 64.02 54.76
C LEU A 896 -9.78 65.02 55.03
N LYS A 897 -9.43 65.88 54.06
CA LYS A 897 -8.46 66.98 54.27
C LYS A 897 -8.94 67.98 55.32
N GLN A 898 -10.21 68.39 55.24
CA GLN A 898 -10.80 69.29 56.25
C GLN A 898 -10.89 68.63 57.64
N GLU A 899 -11.10 67.31 57.72
CA GLU A 899 -11.05 66.58 58.99
C GLU A 899 -9.63 66.58 59.57
N LYS A 900 -8.62 66.36 58.73
CA LYS A 900 -7.21 66.43 59.11
C LYS A 900 -6.80 67.82 59.62
N GLU A 901 -7.20 68.90 58.92
CA GLU A 901 -6.87 70.28 59.32
C GLU A 901 -7.45 70.69 60.68
N ILE A 902 -8.63 70.16 61.02
CA ILE A 902 -9.28 70.41 62.31
C ILE A 902 -8.56 69.70 63.48
N LEU A 903 -7.81 68.65 63.19
CA LEU A 903 -7.08 67.82 64.14
C LEU A 903 -5.61 68.26 64.16
N ASP A 904 -5.32 69.36 64.87
CA ASP A 904 -4.01 69.96 65.19
C ASP A 904 -2.75 69.47 64.43
N LYS A 905 -2.06 70.38 63.74
CA LYS A 905 -0.88 70.09 62.88
C LYS A 905 0.28 69.45 63.65
N LYS A 906 0.55 69.87 64.90
CA LYS A 906 1.61 69.26 65.72
C LYS A 906 1.30 67.81 66.06
N THR A 907 0.04 67.52 66.35
CA THR A 907 -0.44 66.15 66.58
C THR A 907 -0.26 65.30 65.33
N PHE A 908 -0.59 65.79 64.14
CA PHE A 908 -0.37 65.05 62.89
C PHE A 908 1.12 64.74 62.65
N GLU A 909 2.02 65.71 62.79
CA GLU A 909 3.46 65.49 62.59
C GLU A 909 4.06 64.47 63.58
N ALA A 910 3.58 64.44 64.82
CA ALA A 910 4.02 63.45 65.82
C ALA A 910 3.59 62.02 65.46
N TYR A 911 2.38 61.83 64.90
CA TYR A 911 1.82 60.51 64.60
C TYR A 911 2.05 60.05 63.16
N TRP A 912 2.35 60.96 62.21
CA TRP A 912 2.63 60.66 60.80
C TRP A 912 4.13 60.38 60.57
N THR A 913 4.71 59.60 61.47
CA THR A 913 6.05 59.04 61.35
C THR A 913 5.93 57.54 61.58
N TRP A 914 6.42 56.75 60.64
CA TRP A 914 6.33 55.30 60.79
C TRP A 914 7.40 54.78 61.74
N ASP A 915 8.44 55.55 62.07
CA ASP A 915 9.48 55.25 63.05
C ASP A 915 9.23 55.95 64.39
N LEU A 916 8.35 55.37 65.21
CA LEU A 916 8.15 55.85 66.59
C LEU A 916 9.17 55.22 67.55
N ASN A 917 10.04 56.06 68.10
CA ASN A 917 10.86 55.72 69.26
C ASN A 917 10.03 55.98 70.53
N TRP A 918 9.50 54.91 71.14
CA TRP A 918 8.51 54.96 72.24
C TRP A 918 8.91 55.81 73.46
N ASN A 919 10.19 56.11 73.63
CA ASN A 919 10.70 56.90 74.75
C ASN A 919 10.45 58.42 74.65
N GLU A 920 10.19 58.98 73.47
CA GLU A 920 9.96 60.44 73.32
C GLU A 920 8.51 60.87 73.57
N MET A 921 7.53 59.99 73.37
CA MET A 921 6.09 60.32 73.49
C MET A 921 5.54 60.35 74.93
N LEU A 922 6.27 59.80 75.91
CA LEU A 922 5.86 59.78 77.33
C LEU A 922 5.90 61.16 78.02
N SER A 923 6.27 62.23 77.29
CA SER A 923 6.37 63.60 77.79
C SER A 923 5.09 64.44 77.63
N ASN A 924 4.01 63.91 77.02
CA ASN A 924 2.79 64.67 76.76
C ASN A 924 1.63 64.32 77.75
N PRO A 925 1.00 65.27 78.46
CA PRO A 925 0.26 64.98 79.70
C PRO A 925 -1.17 64.42 79.56
N TYR A 926 -1.70 64.19 78.35
CA TYR A 926 -3.15 64.15 78.16
C TYR A 926 -3.85 62.79 78.18
N GLU A 927 -3.15 61.65 78.18
CA GLU A 927 -3.81 60.34 78.21
C GLU A 927 -3.18 59.37 79.23
N ARG A 928 -3.18 59.76 80.50
CA ARG A 928 -3.14 58.78 81.60
C ARG A 928 -4.57 58.45 82.04
N LYS A 929 -5.12 57.35 81.53
CA LYS A 929 -6.03 56.49 82.33
C LYS A 929 -6.29 55.14 81.65
N SER A 930 -5.96 54.10 82.42
CA SER A 930 -6.35 52.69 82.27
C SER A 930 -5.50 51.76 81.38
N ILE A 931 -4.27 51.51 81.82
CA ILE A 931 -3.61 50.20 81.65
C ILE A 931 -3.61 49.54 83.04
N ASN A 932 -4.24 48.38 83.15
CA ASN A 932 -3.93 47.33 84.14
C ASN A 932 -4.71 46.07 83.79
N LEU A 933 -4.04 45.05 83.24
CA LEU A 933 -3.77 43.76 83.92
C LEU A 933 -3.15 42.73 82.94
N SER A 934 -1.92 42.35 83.29
CA SER A 934 -1.25 41.02 83.21
C SER A 934 -1.42 40.16 81.95
N ASN A 935 -0.37 39.86 81.17
CA ASN A 935 0.84 39.04 81.41
C ASN A 935 0.64 37.53 81.66
N THR A 936 1.58 36.77 81.07
CA THR A 936 1.90 35.31 81.11
C THR A 936 1.08 34.42 80.16
N MET A 937 1.66 33.55 79.32
CA MET A 937 2.92 32.80 79.39
C MET A 937 3.67 32.66 78.04
N SER A 938 4.95 32.35 78.23
CA SER A 938 6.08 32.13 77.33
C SER A 938 6.17 30.74 76.65
N ASN A 939 6.84 30.75 75.49
CA ASN A 939 7.84 29.78 74.97
C ASN A 939 7.57 28.26 75.06
N ASN A 940 7.47 27.58 73.91
CA ASN A 940 8.63 26.95 73.26
C ASN A 940 8.28 26.16 71.97
N LEU A 941 9.15 26.33 70.96
CA LEU A 941 9.64 25.37 69.96
C LEU A 941 8.66 24.57 69.07
N SER A 942 8.75 24.83 67.75
CA SER A 942 9.33 23.85 66.82
C SER A 942 9.86 24.54 65.56
N LYS A 943 11.18 24.73 65.50
CA LYS A 943 11.96 24.77 64.25
C LYS A 943 11.87 23.38 63.63
N THR A 944 11.26 23.22 62.45
CA THR A 944 11.55 22.17 61.43
C THR A 944 10.49 22.15 60.32
N GLN A 945 10.33 23.22 59.54
CA GLN A 945 9.60 23.12 58.26
C GLN A 945 9.87 24.26 57.24
N SER A 946 10.71 25.24 57.56
CA SER A 946 11.02 26.38 56.66
C SER A 946 12.27 26.21 55.79
N GLU A 947 13.09 25.18 56.01
CA GLU A 947 14.34 24.99 55.23
C GLU A 947 14.14 24.20 53.91
N ASN A 948 13.01 23.50 53.73
CA ASN A 948 12.74 22.68 52.53
C ASN A 948 12.03 23.41 51.38
N LEU A 949 11.58 24.64 51.58
CA LEU A 949 10.95 25.45 50.51
C LEU A 949 11.96 26.36 49.81
N ILE A 950 12.92 26.91 50.55
CA ILE A 950 13.98 27.75 49.99
C ILE A 950 14.98 26.89 49.17
N SER A 951 15.27 25.66 49.61
CA SER A 951 16.16 24.75 48.88
C SER A 951 15.57 24.32 47.54
N ASN A 952 14.29 23.96 47.48
CA ASN A 952 13.66 23.52 46.23
C ASN A 952 13.50 24.66 45.20
N TYR A 953 13.32 25.91 45.63
CA TYR A 953 13.28 27.06 44.71
C TYR A 953 14.67 27.49 44.23
N LEU A 954 15.71 27.40 45.06
CA LEU A 954 17.08 27.74 44.68
C LEU A 954 17.78 26.64 43.86
N ILE A 955 17.43 25.37 44.07
CA ILE A 955 17.97 24.22 43.30
C ILE A 955 17.39 24.19 41.87
N GLU A 956 16.15 24.65 41.66
CA GLU A 956 15.58 24.80 40.31
C GLU A 956 16.00 26.12 39.62
N MET A 957 16.55 27.11 40.32
CA MET A 957 17.03 28.36 39.72
C MET A 957 18.52 28.38 39.41
N LYS A 958 19.39 27.72 40.19
CA LYS A 958 20.74 27.33 39.71
C LYS A 958 20.59 26.32 38.56
#